data_AF-A0A535ZX84-F1
#
_entry.id   AF-A0A535ZX84-F1
#
_cell.length_a   1.000
_cell.length_b   1.000
_cell.length_c   1.000
_cell.angle_alpha   90.00
_cell.angle_beta   90.00
_cell.angle_gamma   90.00
#
_symmetry.space_group_name_H-M   'P 1'
#
loop_
_entity.id
_entity.type
_entity.pdbx_description
1 polymer ?
#
loop_
_entity_poly.entity_id
_entity_poly.type
_entity_poly.pdbx_seq_one_letter_code
_entity_poly.pdbx_strand_id
1 'polypeptide(L)'
;MLFRPASYLPLLLVAAFMHLSVIALAAAPASGLGLMSSSSSAPSPSDDRPTLALPSGGKPCPGSGRGAACDATPAPIPTPGQPSLPDGMAQCPADPAKPVLSSPAACDPVTVSSPASPAPASQAPARPSPVMPSVPVSSLGTAVAQGSNLSLSADRSLRRSGEAVLLTATASATVTGSASAIEIFDRTTSTLAGACMQASRCLVNYSASSGVHSFTAFITPPSTTAPGVETAIVSNDIQVSWLDLSLNAGPTAVGPGKALQISASTSIDVGRLGFVLLFWDVTTGKPLTYCGSGTSCSTMLGYPLAGSHDIVAFVADSASTTPASGVNAASDIKSPTWLAITLAASTTDMQGGGTVYLAATANADLTNTPWSMGIYDQTGKQLVTPCKSGRVCTTQVTLGGGPTPSFSAAIGAIPTPPKTSTTAGQLLKNVAQVALVNIQARSGSVKPSRLLWGVDSCKRITGDAAGASGLYPEVNSILGTPDFWGRYLTDTGNCPGISSTEVAAAASHHMGILPIYNDYDCSAVSGHDTGQGYATNAASAAVSLGIPKGTVLVIDIEPPGPWCSGGIDAAFVQGWYDGIIAAGYAPGYYGDGTASSTFASAWCSAVADSPKVAKDSYLWSFEPSLTEGYTKAWSPVWQPNQVGCAGTTAAWQYELSAGGTPDVDSDEALSKMPLWYP
;
A
#
# COMPACT_ATOMS: atom_id res chain seq x y z
N MET A 1 -26.94 82.83 -8.64
CA MET A 1 -26.05 83.31 -9.74
C MET A 1 -24.81 82.44 -9.70
N LEU A 2 -24.33 81.73 -10.72
CA LEU A 2 -24.69 81.52 -12.13
C LEU A 2 -24.08 80.14 -12.54
N PHE A 3 -24.85 79.35 -13.31
CA PHE A 3 -24.50 78.39 -14.39
C PHE A 3 -23.58 77.15 -14.23
N ARG A 4 -24.13 76.01 -14.70
CA ARG A 4 -23.54 74.74 -15.21
C ARG A 4 -23.13 74.89 -16.71
N PRO A 5 -22.63 73.86 -17.46
CA PRO A 5 -21.75 72.69 -17.19
C PRO A 5 -20.70 72.43 -18.33
N ALA A 6 -19.85 71.38 -18.24
CA ALA A 6 -19.47 70.48 -19.36
C ALA A 6 -18.60 69.28 -18.90
N SER A 7 -18.84 68.13 -19.54
CA SER A 7 -18.39 66.76 -19.27
C SER A 7 -16.95 66.42 -19.72
N TYR A 8 -16.38 65.29 -19.27
CA TYR A 8 -15.77 64.20 -20.09
C TYR A 8 -15.17 63.09 -19.18
N LEU A 9 -15.50 61.83 -19.49
CA LEU A 9 -14.82 60.55 -19.15
C LEU A 9 -14.44 59.93 -20.53
N PRO A 10 -13.62 58.86 -20.72
CA PRO A 10 -12.92 57.98 -19.75
C PRO A 10 -11.48 57.53 -20.20
N LEU A 11 -10.74 56.79 -19.35
CA LEU A 11 -10.11 55.48 -19.65
C LEU A 11 -9.19 55.04 -18.50
N LEU A 12 -9.50 53.88 -17.90
CA LEU A 12 -8.62 53.10 -17.02
C LEU A 12 -8.16 51.89 -17.83
N LEU A 13 -6.84 51.70 -17.98
CA LEU A 13 -6.25 50.54 -18.64
C LEU A 13 -5.46 49.73 -17.60
N VAL A 14 -5.91 48.49 -17.40
CA VAL A 14 -5.32 47.47 -16.52
C VAL A 14 -4.12 46.86 -17.23
N ALA A 15 -2.95 46.87 -16.58
CA ALA A 15 -1.75 46.20 -17.08
C ALA A 15 -1.76 44.72 -16.67
N ALA A 16 -1.87 43.83 -17.66
CA ALA A 16 -1.58 42.41 -17.52
C ALA A 16 -0.10 42.16 -17.91
N PHE A 17 0.71 41.63 -16.99
CA PHE A 17 2.06 41.17 -17.30
C PHE A 17 2.03 39.66 -17.55
N MET A 18 2.20 39.25 -18.80
CA MET A 18 2.66 37.92 -19.19
C MET A 18 4.17 37.96 -19.39
N HIS A 19 4.93 37.12 -18.68
CA HIS A 19 6.32 36.84 -18.99
C HIS A 19 6.46 35.41 -19.52
N LEU A 20 6.59 35.29 -20.85
CA LEU A 20 7.19 34.14 -21.52
C LEU A 20 8.70 34.15 -21.26
N SER A 21 9.24 33.01 -20.83
CA SER A 21 10.69 32.77 -20.77
C SER A 21 11.12 31.94 -21.98
N VAL A 22 11.97 32.52 -22.82
CA VAL A 22 12.62 31.86 -23.97
C VAL A 22 13.88 31.17 -23.46
N ILE A 23 13.97 29.85 -23.63
CA ILE A 23 15.18 29.06 -23.36
C ILE A 23 16.07 29.13 -24.61
N ALA A 24 17.22 29.78 -24.51
CA ALA A 24 18.26 29.75 -25.52
C ALA A 24 19.23 28.58 -25.23
N LEU A 25 19.34 27.67 -26.19
CA LEU A 25 20.26 26.54 -26.21
C LEU A 25 21.59 26.99 -26.83
N ALA A 26 22.71 26.81 -26.14
CA ALA A 26 24.04 26.93 -26.73
C ALA A 26 24.98 25.86 -26.16
N ALA A 27 25.69 25.16 -27.04
CA ALA A 27 26.52 24.02 -26.73
C ALA A 27 28.03 24.31 -26.85
N ALA A 28 28.79 23.74 -25.89
CA ALA A 28 30.19 23.25 -25.93
C ALA A 28 31.38 24.26 -25.96
N PRO A 29 32.63 23.86 -25.60
CA PRO A 29 33.12 22.65 -24.88
C PRO A 29 34.10 22.92 -23.69
N ALA A 30 34.36 21.82 -22.96
CA ALA A 30 35.44 21.45 -22.02
C ALA A 30 36.59 22.44 -21.65
N SER A 31 36.90 22.56 -20.35
CA SER A 31 38.20 22.16 -19.72
C SER A 31 38.29 22.58 -18.24
N GLY A 32 38.61 21.61 -17.36
CA GLY A 32 39.64 21.74 -16.30
C GLY A 32 39.37 22.50 -15.00
N LEU A 33 39.42 21.72 -13.90
CA LEU A 33 39.95 22.05 -12.55
C LEU A 33 39.11 22.89 -11.57
N GLY A 34 38.37 22.14 -10.75
CA GLY A 34 38.29 22.19 -9.27
C GLY A 34 38.52 23.50 -8.50
N LEU A 35 37.48 23.91 -7.77
CA LEU A 35 37.58 24.38 -6.38
C LEU A 35 36.19 24.33 -5.72
N MET A 36 36.16 23.88 -4.47
CA MET A 36 34.96 23.75 -3.64
C MET A 36 34.30 25.11 -3.39
N SER A 37 33.00 25.22 -3.65
CA SER A 37 32.15 26.22 -2.99
C SER A 37 30.80 25.60 -2.67
N SER A 38 30.55 25.44 -1.38
CA SER A 38 29.24 25.15 -0.80
C SER A 38 28.24 26.24 -1.20
N SER A 39 27.32 25.94 -2.10
CA SER A 39 26.12 26.74 -2.32
C SER A 39 24.91 25.92 -1.90
N SER A 40 24.41 26.22 -0.70
CA SER A 40 23.09 25.85 -0.21
C SER A 40 22.03 26.45 -1.14
N SER A 41 21.53 25.66 -2.08
CA SER A 41 20.30 25.95 -2.81
C SER A 41 19.10 25.60 -1.92
N ALA A 42 18.22 26.57 -1.68
CA ALA A 42 16.94 26.35 -1.01
C ALA A 42 16.12 25.26 -1.75
N PRO A 43 15.38 24.39 -1.04
CA PRO A 43 14.59 23.35 -1.68
C PRO A 43 13.43 23.96 -2.48
N SER A 44 13.25 23.48 -3.71
CA SER A 44 12.04 23.74 -4.50
C SER A 44 10.83 23.04 -3.85
N PRO A 45 9.58 23.52 -4.01
CA PRO A 45 8.43 23.06 -3.21
C PRO A 45 7.86 21.67 -3.54
N SER A 46 8.61 20.76 -4.18
CA SER A 46 8.08 19.49 -4.69
C SER A 46 9.09 18.34 -4.74
N ASP A 47 10.05 18.28 -3.82
CA ASP A 47 10.99 17.15 -3.77
C ASP A 47 10.49 16.11 -2.75
N ASP A 48 9.61 15.21 -3.20
CA ASP A 48 9.11 14.05 -2.43
C ASP A 48 10.18 12.95 -2.28
N ARG A 49 11.46 13.35 -2.23
CA ARG A 49 12.58 12.43 -2.18
C ARG A 49 12.80 11.95 -0.74
N PRO A 50 13.03 10.64 -0.54
CA PRO A 50 13.42 10.15 0.77
C PRO A 50 14.77 10.73 1.19
N THR A 51 14.88 10.98 2.48
CA THR A 51 16.13 11.33 3.15
C THR A 51 16.78 10.07 3.71
N LEU A 52 18.09 9.96 3.51
CA LEU A 52 18.90 8.84 3.97
C LEU A 52 20.06 9.37 4.81
N ALA A 53 20.21 8.82 6.00
CA ALA A 53 21.24 9.19 6.96
C ALA A 53 21.78 7.97 7.70
N LEU A 54 23.01 8.09 8.22
CA LEU A 54 23.61 7.05 9.04
C LEU A 54 22.84 6.89 10.36
N PRO A 55 22.61 5.65 10.82
CA PRO A 55 22.12 5.40 12.17
C PRO A 55 23.04 6.02 13.22
N SER A 56 22.46 6.44 14.35
CA SER A 56 23.23 7.05 15.44
C SER A 56 24.30 6.09 15.96
N GLY A 57 25.57 6.51 15.95
CA GLY A 57 26.71 5.67 16.34
C GLY A 57 27.18 4.68 15.28
N GLY A 58 26.49 4.58 14.13
CA GLY A 58 26.89 3.76 13.00
C GLY A 58 28.05 4.37 12.22
N LYS A 59 28.93 3.52 11.67
CA LYS A 59 29.99 3.94 10.74
C LYS A 59 29.53 3.77 9.30
N PRO A 60 29.94 4.65 8.37
CA PRO A 60 29.67 4.44 6.95
C PRO A 60 30.20 3.08 6.48
N CYS A 61 29.37 2.34 5.76
CA CYS A 61 29.79 1.09 5.15
C CYS A 61 30.69 1.38 3.93
N PRO A 62 31.90 0.83 3.85
CA PRO A 62 32.76 1.00 2.67
C PRO A 62 32.08 0.50 1.38
N GLY A 63 32.33 1.17 0.25
CA GLY A 63 31.81 0.75 -1.07
C GLY A 63 30.28 0.65 -1.17
N SER A 64 29.57 1.43 -0.35
CA SER A 64 28.12 1.30 -0.15
C SER A 64 27.37 2.60 -0.42
N GLY A 65 26.05 2.52 -0.49
CA GLY A 65 25.17 3.65 -0.75
C GLY A 65 25.13 4.69 0.38
N ARG A 66 24.56 5.85 0.08
CA ARG A 66 24.43 6.96 1.05
C ARG A 66 23.64 6.51 2.28
N GLY A 67 24.13 6.86 3.46
CA GLY A 67 23.45 6.58 4.73
C GLY A 67 23.54 5.12 5.21
N ALA A 68 24.19 4.24 4.43
CA ALA A 68 24.32 2.84 4.78
C ALA A 68 25.42 2.62 5.84
N ALA A 69 25.06 1.91 6.91
CA ALA A 69 25.98 1.37 7.90
C ALA A 69 25.92 -0.15 7.84
N CYS A 70 27.08 -0.80 7.94
CA CYS A 70 27.16 -2.26 7.94
C CYS A 70 28.08 -2.75 9.05
N ASP A 71 27.72 -3.92 9.57
CA ASP A 71 28.55 -4.68 10.51
C ASP A 71 28.73 -6.09 9.97
N ALA A 72 29.90 -6.67 10.24
CA ALA A 72 30.21 -8.05 9.94
C ALA A 72 30.28 -8.83 11.25
N THR A 73 29.19 -9.50 11.62
CA THR A 73 29.24 -10.58 12.61
C THR A 73 29.84 -11.82 11.95
N PRO A 74 30.65 -12.63 12.68
CA PRO A 74 31.10 -13.92 12.17
C PRO A 74 29.90 -14.77 11.77
N ALA A 75 29.97 -15.36 10.57
CA ALA A 75 28.94 -16.27 10.11
C ALA A 75 28.76 -17.42 11.14
N PRO A 76 27.52 -17.82 11.46
CA PRO A 76 27.28 -19.01 12.26
C PRO A 76 27.97 -20.22 11.62
N ILE A 77 28.45 -21.16 12.44
CA ILE A 77 28.99 -22.42 11.93
C ILE A 77 27.84 -23.16 11.24
N PRO A 78 27.97 -23.52 9.94
CA PRO A 78 26.92 -24.22 9.22
C PRO A 78 26.57 -25.55 9.91
N THR A 79 25.29 -25.80 10.14
CA THR A 79 24.78 -27.07 10.69
C THR A 79 24.43 -28.03 9.56
N PRO A 80 24.49 -29.36 9.76
CA PRO A 80 24.09 -30.32 8.72
C PRO A 80 22.72 -29.98 8.12
N GLY A 81 22.65 -29.95 6.79
CA GLY A 81 21.40 -29.79 6.06
C GLY A 81 20.55 -31.07 6.08
N GLN A 82 19.37 -30.97 5.49
CA GLN A 82 18.42 -32.07 5.36
C GLN A 82 18.39 -32.53 3.89
N PRO A 83 18.87 -33.76 3.60
CA PRO A 83 18.70 -34.37 2.30
C PRO A 83 17.28 -34.93 2.13
N SER A 84 16.76 -34.90 0.92
CA SER A 84 15.47 -35.45 0.55
C SER A 84 15.47 -35.98 -0.89
N LEU A 85 14.45 -36.77 -1.22
CA LEU A 85 14.30 -37.32 -2.55
C LEU A 85 13.85 -36.21 -3.52
N PRO A 86 14.42 -36.10 -4.73
CA PRO A 86 13.96 -35.15 -5.72
C PRO A 86 12.48 -35.34 -6.09
N ASP A 87 11.76 -34.24 -6.32
CA ASP A 87 10.33 -34.27 -6.61
C ASP A 87 10.03 -35.13 -7.86
N GLY A 88 9.02 -36.00 -7.73
CA GLY A 88 8.60 -36.90 -8.81
C GLY A 88 9.56 -38.04 -9.12
N MET A 89 10.66 -38.20 -8.37
CA MET A 89 11.58 -39.32 -8.51
C MET A 89 11.33 -40.40 -7.46
N ALA A 90 11.75 -41.62 -7.77
CA ALA A 90 11.72 -42.76 -6.85
C ALA A 90 13.09 -42.96 -6.19
N GLN A 91 13.08 -43.51 -4.98
CA GLN A 91 14.30 -43.88 -4.25
C GLN A 91 15.16 -44.83 -5.10
N CYS A 92 16.46 -44.56 -5.14
CA CYS A 92 17.42 -45.40 -5.84
C CYS A 92 17.35 -46.83 -5.30
N PRO A 93 17.13 -47.85 -6.16
CA PRO A 93 17.00 -49.23 -5.71
C PRO A 93 18.23 -49.71 -4.94
N ALA A 94 18.00 -50.43 -3.83
CA ALA A 94 19.07 -51.10 -3.10
C ALA A 94 19.71 -52.19 -3.97
N ASP A 95 21.02 -52.39 -3.81
CA ASP A 95 21.76 -53.50 -4.41
C ASP A 95 22.03 -54.55 -3.32
N PRO A 96 21.50 -55.79 -3.43
CA PRO A 96 21.71 -56.84 -2.42
C PRO A 96 23.18 -57.18 -2.16
N ALA A 97 24.08 -56.85 -3.10
CA ALA A 97 25.52 -57.10 -2.97
C ALA A 97 26.25 -55.99 -2.18
N LYS A 98 25.56 -54.95 -1.70
CA LYS A 98 26.14 -53.78 -1.05
C LYS A 98 25.52 -53.51 0.32
N PRO A 99 26.27 -52.94 1.28
CA PRO A 99 25.69 -52.42 2.52
C PRO A 99 24.61 -51.38 2.22
N VAL A 100 23.44 -51.51 2.86
CA VAL A 100 22.34 -50.55 2.69
C VAL A 100 22.66 -49.28 3.47
N LEU A 101 22.91 -48.17 2.76
CA LEU A 101 22.95 -46.83 3.35
C LEU A 101 21.56 -46.21 3.29
N SER A 102 21.01 -45.82 4.44
CA SER A 102 19.75 -45.08 4.51
C SER A 102 20.00 -43.61 4.14
N SER A 103 19.89 -43.28 2.85
CA SER A 103 19.95 -41.90 2.37
C SER A 103 18.92 -41.66 1.27
N PRO A 104 18.20 -40.53 1.27
CA PRO A 104 17.18 -40.24 0.27
C PRO A 104 17.86 -39.73 -1.01
N ALA A 105 17.98 -40.59 -2.03
CA ALA A 105 18.61 -40.25 -3.30
C ALA A 105 17.95 -41.03 -4.43
N ALA A 106 17.82 -40.40 -5.60
CA ALA A 106 17.33 -41.02 -6.83
C ALA A 106 18.53 -41.33 -7.76
N CYS A 107 18.38 -42.34 -8.62
CA CYS A 107 19.42 -42.69 -9.58
C CYS A 107 18.84 -43.06 -10.93
N ASP A 108 19.52 -42.63 -11.99
CA ASP A 108 19.17 -42.92 -13.38
C ASP A 108 20.41 -43.22 -14.24
N PRO A 109 20.26 -43.98 -15.34
CA PRO A 109 21.32 -44.10 -16.33
C PRO A 109 21.41 -42.81 -17.17
N VAL A 110 22.62 -42.41 -17.56
CA VAL A 110 22.80 -41.36 -18.56
C VAL A 110 22.21 -41.86 -19.88
N THR A 111 21.06 -41.32 -20.32
CA THR A 111 20.63 -41.48 -21.71
C THR A 111 21.37 -40.43 -22.54
N VAL A 112 22.41 -40.86 -23.27
CA VAL A 112 23.08 -39.99 -24.24
C VAL A 112 22.11 -39.76 -25.40
N SER A 113 21.28 -38.73 -25.29
CA SER A 113 20.53 -38.20 -26.42
C SER A 113 21.50 -37.37 -27.26
N SER A 114 21.95 -37.89 -28.40
CA SER A 114 22.70 -37.07 -29.37
C SER A 114 21.83 -35.89 -29.83
N PRO A 115 22.40 -34.70 -30.11
CA PRO A 115 21.61 -33.56 -30.54
C PRO A 115 20.95 -33.85 -31.89
N ALA A 116 19.63 -33.68 -31.95
CA ALA A 116 18.92 -33.65 -33.21
C ALA A 116 19.36 -32.40 -34.00
N SER A 117 19.73 -32.60 -35.27
CA SER A 117 19.66 -31.56 -36.29
C SER A 117 19.02 -32.13 -37.56
N PRO A 118 18.29 -31.31 -38.34
CA PRO A 118 17.27 -31.82 -39.26
C PRO A 118 17.74 -31.97 -40.73
N ALA A 119 17.16 -32.98 -41.39
CA ALA A 119 16.90 -33.17 -42.83
C ALA A 119 18.07 -33.51 -43.80
N PRO A 120 17.81 -33.99 -45.04
CA PRO A 120 17.15 -35.27 -45.37
C PRO A 120 17.96 -36.16 -46.37
N ALA A 121 17.50 -37.41 -46.46
CA ALA A 121 17.79 -38.54 -47.38
C ALA A 121 18.68 -38.38 -48.64
N SER A 122 19.56 -39.38 -48.85
CA SER A 122 19.82 -39.98 -50.18
C SER A 122 20.38 -41.41 -50.07
N GLN A 123 20.04 -42.24 -51.07
CA GLN A 123 20.02 -43.71 -51.10
C GLN A 123 21.34 -44.42 -51.46
N ALA A 124 21.38 -45.72 -51.09
CA ALA A 124 22.00 -46.89 -51.76
C ALA A 124 23.44 -47.35 -51.33
N PRO A 125 23.84 -48.63 -51.58
CA PRO A 125 23.40 -49.82 -50.82
C PRO A 125 24.54 -50.77 -50.34
N ALA A 126 24.21 -51.49 -49.25
CA ALA A 126 24.60 -52.83 -48.76
C ALA A 126 25.91 -53.55 -49.19
N ARG A 127 26.65 -54.03 -48.17
CA ARG A 127 27.35 -55.33 -48.16
C ARG A 127 27.29 -55.99 -46.75
N PRO A 128 27.32 -57.34 -46.66
CA PRO A 128 26.74 -58.09 -45.55
C PRO A 128 27.70 -58.36 -44.38
N SER A 129 27.11 -58.55 -43.20
CA SER A 129 27.75 -58.93 -41.94
C SER A 129 28.36 -60.33 -41.96
N PRO A 130 29.43 -60.56 -41.18
CA PRO A 130 29.70 -61.85 -40.56
C PRO A 130 29.31 -61.83 -39.07
N VAL A 131 28.58 -62.88 -38.69
CA VAL A 131 28.25 -63.30 -37.32
C VAL A 131 29.52 -63.71 -36.56
N MET A 132 29.60 -63.42 -35.25
CA MET A 132 30.41 -64.16 -34.24
C MET A 132 30.11 -63.63 -32.81
N PRO A 133 30.39 -64.40 -31.74
CA PRO A 133 29.37 -65.13 -30.97
C PRO A 133 29.11 -64.57 -29.56
N SER A 134 27.97 -64.92 -28.99
CA SER A 134 27.61 -64.68 -27.60
C SER A 134 28.50 -65.50 -26.65
N VAL A 135 29.21 -64.82 -25.73
CA VAL A 135 29.88 -65.46 -24.58
C VAL A 135 29.26 -64.92 -23.29
N PRO A 136 28.83 -65.76 -22.33
CA PRO A 136 28.26 -65.30 -21.07
C PRO A 136 29.35 -64.82 -20.10
N VAL A 137 28.98 -63.80 -19.32
CA VAL A 137 29.76 -63.22 -18.23
C VAL A 137 30.02 -64.24 -17.12
N SER A 138 31.30 -64.49 -16.80
CA SER A 138 31.82 -64.84 -15.47
C SER A 138 33.30 -65.19 -15.57
N SER A 139 34.19 -64.21 -15.36
CA SER A 139 35.54 -64.34 -14.78
C SER A 139 36.46 -63.20 -15.24
N LEU A 140 36.46 -62.07 -14.51
CA LEU A 140 37.64 -61.20 -14.41
C LEU A 140 37.49 -60.31 -13.18
N GLY A 141 38.30 -60.61 -12.16
CA GLY A 141 38.48 -59.77 -10.99
C GLY A 141 39.35 -58.56 -11.29
N THR A 142 39.13 -57.51 -10.49
CA THR A 142 40.03 -56.39 -10.18
C THR A 142 40.85 -55.82 -11.33
N ALA A 143 40.25 -54.89 -12.06
CA ALA A 143 40.95 -53.72 -12.58
C ALA A 143 39.97 -52.54 -12.58
N VAL A 144 40.28 -51.51 -11.80
CA VAL A 144 39.68 -50.18 -11.95
C VAL A 144 39.88 -49.79 -13.42
N ALA A 145 38.79 -49.64 -14.17
CA ALA A 145 38.85 -49.12 -15.51
C ALA A 145 39.46 -47.71 -15.46
N GLN A 146 40.71 -47.60 -15.91
CA GLN A 146 41.41 -46.34 -16.17
C GLN A 146 40.56 -45.55 -17.17
N GLY A 147 39.85 -44.53 -16.70
CA GLY A 147 38.89 -43.74 -17.48
C GLY A 147 37.62 -43.31 -16.72
N SER A 148 37.43 -43.77 -15.48
CA SER A 148 36.30 -43.36 -14.64
C SER A 148 36.46 -41.90 -14.17
N ASN A 149 35.61 -41.00 -14.69
CA ASN A 149 35.53 -39.60 -14.27
C ASN A 149 34.21 -39.39 -13.53
N LEU A 150 34.22 -38.52 -12.51
CA LEU A 150 33.06 -38.18 -11.71
C LEU A 150 32.93 -36.65 -11.69
N SER A 151 31.76 -36.13 -12.02
CA SER A 151 31.46 -34.70 -11.95
C SER A 151 30.31 -34.45 -11.00
N LEU A 152 30.40 -33.40 -10.18
CA LEU A 152 29.33 -32.96 -9.30
C LEU A 152 28.86 -31.56 -9.73
N SER A 153 27.55 -31.38 -9.79
CA SER A 153 26.91 -30.10 -10.11
C SER A 153 25.72 -29.87 -9.19
N ALA A 154 25.38 -28.59 -8.98
CA ALA A 154 24.12 -28.18 -8.39
C ALA A 154 23.34 -27.37 -9.43
N ASP A 155 22.02 -27.46 -9.41
CA ASP A 155 21.15 -26.64 -10.26
C ASP A 155 21.25 -25.15 -9.92
N ARG A 156 21.58 -24.82 -8.67
CA ARG A 156 21.80 -23.46 -8.16
C ARG A 156 22.93 -23.44 -7.14
N SER A 157 23.68 -22.34 -7.07
CA SER A 157 24.76 -22.11 -6.10
C SER A 157 24.37 -21.20 -4.93
N LEU A 158 23.21 -20.55 -5.00
CA LEU A 158 22.67 -19.70 -3.95
C LEU A 158 21.15 -19.92 -3.81
N ARG A 159 20.67 -20.14 -2.58
CA ARG A 159 19.24 -20.30 -2.26
C ARG A 159 18.87 -19.55 -0.98
N ARG A 160 17.57 -19.35 -0.76
CA ARG A 160 17.06 -18.93 0.55
C ARG A 160 17.18 -20.06 1.57
N SER A 161 17.28 -19.68 2.84
CA SER A 161 17.15 -20.61 3.96
C SER A 161 16.00 -21.61 3.76
N GLY A 162 16.30 -22.91 3.91
CA GLY A 162 15.33 -24.00 3.82
C GLY A 162 14.95 -24.46 2.42
N GLU A 163 15.31 -23.73 1.36
CA GLU A 163 15.05 -24.17 -0.01
C GLU A 163 16.01 -25.29 -0.43
N ALA A 164 15.51 -26.25 -1.22
CA ALA A 164 16.34 -27.35 -1.71
C ALA A 164 17.13 -26.96 -2.97
N VAL A 165 18.34 -27.49 -3.10
CA VAL A 165 19.10 -27.60 -4.36
C VAL A 165 19.16 -29.05 -4.81
N LEU A 166 19.18 -29.24 -6.13
CA LEU A 166 19.38 -30.56 -6.72
C LEU A 166 20.87 -30.78 -6.95
N LEU A 167 21.49 -31.63 -6.13
CA LEU A 167 22.86 -32.09 -6.34
C LEU A 167 22.85 -33.28 -7.29
N THR A 168 23.61 -33.18 -8.38
CA THR A 168 23.74 -34.23 -9.40
C THR A 168 25.19 -34.65 -9.53
N ALA A 169 25.50 -35.85 -9.07
CA ALA A 169 26.78 -36.52 -9.32
C ALA A 169 26.65 -37.44 -10.55
N THR A 170 27.54 -37.31 -11.52
CA THR A 170 27.54 -38.08 -12.77
C THR A 170 28.88 -38.77 -12.97
N ALA A 171 28.85 -40.10 -13.01
CA ALA A 171 30.00 -40.94 -13.30
C ALA A 171 30.06 -41.29 -14.80
N SER A 172 31.26 -41.45 -15.35
CA SER A 172 31.44 -41.87 -16.76
C SER A 172 31.09 -43.34 -17.00
N ALA A 173 30.88 -44.13 -15.95
CA ALA A 173 30.44 -45.52 -16.00
C ALA A 173 29.43 -45.83 -14.89
N THR A 174 28.55 -46.80 -15.11
CA THR A 174 27.56 -47.25 -14.11
C THR A 174 28.23 -47.96 -12.94
N VAL A 175 27.73 -47.75 -11.72
CA VAL A 175 28.15 -48.49 -10.52
C VAL A 175 27.32 -49.76 -10.28
N THR A 176 26.29 -50.02 -11.10
CA THR A 176 25.47 -51.25 -11.03
C THR A 176 26.35 -52.49 -11.19
N GLY A 177 26.25 -53.43 -10.25
CA GLY A 177 27.02 -54.68 -10.28
C GLY A 177 28.51 -54.55 -9.91
N SER A 178 28.97 -53.36 -9.55
CA SER A 178 30.29 -53.15 -8.93
C SER A 178 30.22 -53.27 -7.40
N ALA A 179 31.36 -53.22 -6.69
CA ALA A 179 31.40 -53.11 -5.23
C ALA A 179 31.28 -51.66 -4.71
N SER A 180 31.07 -50.67 -5.61
CA SER A 180 31.13 -49.24 -5.29
C SER A 180 29.77 -48.56 -5.44
N ALA A 181 29.59 -47.39 -4.81
CA ALA A 181 28.42 -46.52 -4.92
C ALA A 181 28.86 -45.09 -5.24
N ILE A 182 27.93 -44.28 -5.77
CA ILE A 182 28.13 -42.83 -5.91
C ILE A 182 27.63 -42.18 -4.62
N GLU A 183 28.51 -41.50 -3.89
CA GLU A 183 28.21 -40.92 -2.57
C GLU A 183 28.53 -39.43 -2.59
N ILE A 184 27.57 -38.59 -2.22
CA ILE A 184 27.71 -37.13 -2.14
C ILE A 184 27.83 -36.76 -0.66
N PHE A 185 28.93 -36.12 -0.28
CA PHE A 185 29.17 -35.66 1.08
C PHE A 185 29.14 -34.14 1.15
N ASP A 186 28.50 -33.63 2.20
CA ASP A 186 28.74 -32.28 2.69
C ASP A 186 30.04 -32.28 3.49
N ARG A 187 31.08 -31.67 2.92
CA ARG A 187 32.41 -31.55 3.51
C ARG A 187 32.46 -30.53 4.63
N THR A 188 31.56 -29.55 4.62
CA THR A 188 31.48 -28.53 5.68
C THR A 188 31.05 -29.17 6.98
N THR A 189 30.07 -30.07 6.93
CA THR A 189 29.50 -30.71 8.13
C THR A 189 29.94 -32.16 8.30
N SER A 190 30.72 -32.69 7.35
CA SER A 190 31.18 -34.09 7.30
C SER A 190 30.04 -35.11 7.34
N THR A 191 28.92 -34.81 6.67
CA THR A 191 27.72 -35.66 6.63
C THR A 191 27.43 -36.16 5.22
N LEU A 192 26.91 -37.39 5.11
CA LEU A 192 26.45 -37.94 3.84
C LEU A 192 25.16 -37.23 3.42
N ALA A 193 25.17 -36.59 2.24
CA ALA A 193 23.99 -35.96 1.65
C ALA A 193 23.15 -36.99 0.89
N GLY A 194 23.76 -37.88 0.10
CA GLY A 194 23.04 -38.92 -0.63
C GLY A 194 23.96 -39.99 -1.19
N ALA A 195 23.46 -41.22 -1.31
CA ALA A 195 24.19 -42.36 -1.87
C ALA A 195 23.32 -43.15 -2.84
N CYS A 196 23.90 -43.48 -3.99
CA CYS A 196 23.26 -44.27 -5.03
C CYS A 196 24.06 -45.55 -5.29
N MET A 197 23.42 -46.68 -5.01
CA MET A 197 24.02 -48.01 -5.13
C MET A 197 24.06 -48.52 -6.57
N GLN A 198 23.36 -47.85 -7.49
CA GLN A 198 23.20 -48.29 -8.87
C GLN A 198 23.22 -47.09 -9.82
N ALA A 199 23.31 -47.37 -11.11
CA ALA A 199 23.32 -46.43 -12.21
C ALA A 199 24.57 -45.54 -12.29
N SER A 200 24.57 -44.57 -13.20
CA SER A 200 25.71 -43.66 -13.46
C SER A 200 25.47 -42.25 -12.95
N ARG A 201 24.26 -41.93 -12.48
CA ARG A 201 23.91 -40.63 -11.90
C ARG A 201 23.24 -40.80 -10.54
N CYS A 202 23.63 -39.94 -9.61
CA CYS A 202 23.03 -39.84 -8.29
C CYS A 202 22.47 -38.43 -8.10
N LEU A 203 21.20 -38.35 -7.74
CA LEU A 203 20.45 -37.12 -7.59
C LEU A 203 19.90 -37.03 -6.16
N VAL A 204 20.19 -35.93 -5.47
CA VAL A 204 19.68 -35.68 -4.12
C VAL A 204 19.24 -34.23 -3.99
N ASN A 205 18.06 -34.01 -3.44
CA ASN A 205 17.67 -32.69 -2.98
C ASN A 205 18.36 -32.45 -1.64
N TYR A 206 18.94 -31.27 -1.46
CA TYR A 206 19.58 -30.88 -0.21
C TYR A 206 19.12 -29.50 0.20
N SER A 207 18.67 -29.34 1.45
CA SER A 207 18.23 -28.05 2.00
C SER A 207 19.02 -27.73 3.27
N ALA A 208 19.42 -26.47 3.46
CA ALA A 208 20.09 -26.04 4.69
C ALA A 208 19.48 -24.75 5.22
N SER A 209 19.61 -24.53 6.52
CA SER A 209 19.07 -23.34 7.19
C SER A 209 19.91 -22.09 6.95
N SER A 210 21.24 -22.22 6.84
CA SER A 210 22.12 -21.10 6.50
C SER A 210 23.56 -21.56 6.26
N GLY A 211 24.35 -20.72 5.59
CA GLY A 211 25.80 -20.89 5.48
C GLY A 211 26.26 -21.41 4.12
N VAL A 212 27.57 -21.54 3.97
CA VAL A 212 28.20 -22.08 2.75
C VAL A 212 28.56 -23.53 3.00
N HIS A 213 27.95 -24.42 2.22
CA HIS A 213 28.24 -25.86 2.26
C HIS A 213 29.06 -26.26 1.04
N SER A 214 30.16 -26.96 1.28
CA SER A 214 31.02 -27.52 0.24
C SER A 214 30.66 -28.98 0.04
N PHE A 215 30.38 -29.39 -1.19
CA PHE A 215 30.06 -30.77 -1.51
C PHE A 215 31.12 -31.41 -2.40
N THR A 216 31.37 -32.68 -2.14
CA THR A 216 32.23 -33.53 -2.98
C THR A 216 31.52 -34.87 -3.15
N ALA A 217 31.54 -35.40 -4.37
CA ALA A 217 31.07 -36.75 -4.66
C ALA A 217 32.25 -37.72 -4.77
N PHE A 218 32.02 -38.97 -4.40
CA PHE A 218 33.00 -40.05 -4.44
C PHE A 218 32.39 -41.29 -5.09
N ILE A 219 33.22 -42.09 -5.75
CA ILE A 219 32.91 -43.49 -6.06
C ILE A 219 33.78 -44.36 -5.15
N THR A 220 33.14 -44.97 -4.17
CA THR A 220 33.79 -45.80 -3.13
C THR A 220 32.92 -46.98 -2.73
N PRO A 221 33.48 -48.02 -2.08
CA PRO A 221 32.66 -48.94 -1.31
C PRO A 221 31.78 -48.16 -0.32
N PRO A 222 30.48 -48.47 -0.19
CA PRO A 222 29.53 -47.71 0.63
C PRO A 222 30.04 -47.43 2.05
N SER A 223 30.03 -46.15 2.45
CA SER A 223 30.54 -45.67 3.72
C SER A 223 29.70 -44.49 4.24
N THR A 224 29.53 -44.40 5.57
CA THR A 224 28.92 -43.23 6.21
C THR A 224 29.91 -42.11 6.49
N THR A 225 31.20 -42.36 6.28
CA THR A 225 32.30 -41.41 6.50
C THR A 225 32.97 -41.07 5.17
N ALA A 226 33.19 -39.77 4.93
CA ALA A 226 33.85 -39.30 3.73
C ALA A 226 35.26 -39.92 3.58
N PRO A 227 35.58 -40.54 2.43
CA PRO A 227 36.86 -41.22 2.22
C PRO A 227 38.03 -40.25 2.04
N GLY A 228 39.24 -40.72 2.34
CA GLY A 228 40.49 -40.03 1.99
C GLY A 228 40.77 -40.09 0.48
N VAL A 229 41.41 -39.06 -0.07
CA VAL A 229 41.58 -38.86 -1.53
C VAL A 229 42.41 -39.96 -2.23
N GLU A 230 43.15 -40.77 -1.49
CA GLU A 230 44.14 -41.71 -2.04
C GLU A 230 43.56 -43.02 -2.61
N THR A 231 42.29 -43.35 -2.34
CA THR A 231 41.67 -44.63 -2.76
C THR A 231 40.32 -44.49 -3.45
N ALA A 232 39.89 -43.28 -3.78
CA ALA A 232 38.57 -42.96 -4.34
C ALA A 232 38.63 -42.25 -5.69
N ILE A 233 37.65 -42.45 -6.56
CA ILE A 233 37.39 -41.53 -7.68
C ILE A 233 36.61 -40.35 -7.11
N VAL A 234 37.15 -39.14 -7.24
CA VAL A 234 36.63 -37.93 -6.60
C VAL A 234 36.12 -36.95 -7.65
N SER A 235 35.01 -36.27 -7.36
CA SER A 235 34.51 -35.19 -8.22
C SER A 235 35.25 -33.87 -8.03
N ASN A 236 34.92 -32.88 -8.87
CA ASN A 236 35.13 -31.49 -8.50
C ASN A 236 34.37 -31.13 -7.21
N ASP A 237 34.88 -30.16 -6.46
CA ASP A 237 34.16 -29.55 -5.35
C ASP A 237 33.17 -28.51 -5.88
N ILE A 238 32.01 -28.43 -5.24
CA ILE A 238 31.04 -27.35 -5.46
C ILE A 238 30.68 -26.68 -4.14
N GLN A 239 30.30 -25.40 -4.21
CA GLN A 239 29.80 -24.66 -3.06
C GLN A 239 28.37 -24.22 -3.32
N VAL A 240 27.51 -24.43 -2.32
CA VAL A 240 26.14 -23.91 -2.32
C VAL A 240 25.93 -23.10 -1.05
N SER A 241 25.35 -21.91 -1.19
CA SER A 241 25.08 -20.98 -0.10
C SER A 241 23.59 -20.92 0.21
N TRP A 242 23.24 -20.96 1.50
CA TRP A 242 21.88 -20.67 1.98
C TRP A 242 21.88 -19.36 2.75
N LEU A 243 21.20 -18.36 2.18
CA LEU A 243 21.04 -17.04 2.78
C LEU A 243 19.71 -16.98 3.53
N ASP A 244 19.78 -16.71 4.82
CA ASP A 244 18.66 -16.12 5.54
C ASP A 244 18.68 -14.62 5.27
N LEU A 245 17.53 -14.01 5.00
CA LEU A 245 17.41 -12.58 4.72
C LEU A 245 16.17 -12.04 5.44
N SER A 246 16.39 -11.18 6.42
CA SER A 246 15.32 -10.52 7.17
C SER A 246 15.42 -9.00 7.04
N LEU A 247 14.27 -8.35 7.14
CA LEU A 247 14.15 -6.89 7.18
C LEU A 247 13.38 -6.48 8.42
N ASN A 248 13.95 -5.55 9.17
CA ASN A 248 13.32 -4.90 10.31
C ASN A 248 13.19 -3.40 10.03
N ALA A 249 12.06 -2.82 10.45
CA ALA A 249 11.80 -1.38 10.41
C ALA A 249 11.32 -0.92 11.79
N GLY A 250 12.01 0.04 12.38
CA GLY A 250 11.73 0.48 13.75
C GLY A 250 12.08 1.95 13.97
N PRO A 251 11.17 2.76 14.56
CA PRO A 251 9.75 2.49 14.83
C PRO A 251 8.91 2.30 13.55
N THR A 252 7.76 1.63 13.65
CA THR A 252 6.87 1.33 12.51
C THR A 252 6.06 2.52 12.02
N ALA A 253 5.95 3.58 12.82
CA ALA A 253 5.28 4.82 12.44
C ALA A 253 6.01 6.04 13.03
N VAL A 254 6.18 7.09 12.25
CA VAL A 254 6.84 8.37 12.63
C VAL A 254 6.15 9.56 11.98
N GLY A 255 6.41 10.78 12.45
CA GLY A 255 5.92 11.99 11.78
C GLY A 255 6.61 12.27 10.43
N PRO A 256 5.98 13.05 9.53
CA PRO A 256 6.61 13.51 8.29
C PRO A 256 7.93 14.25 8.57
N GLY A 257 8.92 14.02 7.73
CA GLY A 257 10.29 14.54 7.90
C GLY A 257 11.11 13.89 9.01
N LYS A 258 10.53 12.98 9.81
CA LYS A 258 11.28 12.18 10.79
C LYS A 258 11.77 10.89 10.16
N ALA A 259 12.93 10.45 10.60
CA ALA A 259 13.53 9.21 10.13
C ALA A 259 13.25 8.03 11.08
N LEU A 260 13.08 6.85 10.51
CA LEU A 260 13.06 5.56 11.19
C LEU A 260 14.22 4.71 10.69
N GLN A 261 14.65 3.73 11.48
CA GLN A 261 15.72 2.83 11.08
C GLN A 261 15.14 1.63 10.34
N ILE A 262 15.67 1.36 9.15
CA ILE A 262 15.51 0.06 8.48
C ILE A 262 16.82 -0.71 8.60
N SER A 263 16.73 -2.02 8.84
CA SER A 263 17.89 -2.89 9.01
C SER A 263 17.62 -4.25 8.39
N ALA A 264 18.45 -4.62 7.42
CA ALA A 264 18.48 -5.94 6.81
C ALA A 264 19.58 -6.77 7.45
N SER A 265 19.31 -8.06 7.65
CA SER A 265 20.29 -9.01 8.19
C SER A 265 20.34 -10.25 7.33
N THR A 266 21.56 -10.79 7.19
CA THR A 266 21.89 -11.99 6.45
C THR A 266 22.79 -12.93 7.22
N SER A 267 22.74 -14.22 6.90
CA SER A 267 23.59 -15.24 7.52
C SER A 267 25.05 -15.23 7.04
N ILE A 268 25.33 -14.62 5.88
CA ILE A 268 26.66 -14.57 5.26
C ILE A 268 26.92 -13.15 4.77
N ASP A 269 28.16 -12.68 4.93
CA ASP A 269 28.60 -11.41 4.38
C ASP A 269 28.43 -11.39 2.85
N VAL A 270 27.54 -10.52 2.37
CA VAL A 270 27.19 -10.43 0.95
C VAL A 270 28.38 -10.04 0.06
N GLY A 271 29.34 -9.29 0.60
CA GLY A 271 30.53 -8.89 -0.15
C GLY A 271 31.45 -10.09 -0.45
N ARG A 272 31.45 -11.11 0.42
CA ARG A 272 32.20 -12.37 0.16
C ARG A 272 31.57 -13.21 -0.94
N LEU A 273 30.27 -13.04 -1.17
CA LEU A 273 29.53 -13.74 -2.22
C LEU A 273 29.51 -12.96 -3.55
N GLY A 274 30.06 -11.74 -3.57
CA GLY A 274 30.02 -10.86 -4.75
C GLY A 274 28.66 -10.18 -4.96
N PHE A 275 27.83 -10.10 -3.92
CA PHE A 275 26.49 -9.49 -3.96
C PHE A 275 26.42 -8.22 -3.10
N VAL A 276 25.32 -7.49 -3.23
CA VAL A 276 24.97 -6.35 -2.38
C VAL A 276 23.66 -6.59 -1.64
N LEU A 277 23.51 -5.97 -0.47
CA LEU A 277 22.23 -5.81 0.22
C LEU A 277 21.58 -4.51 -0.23
N LEU A 278 20.52 -4.58 -1.05
CA LEU A 278 19.82 -3.44 -1.63
C LEU A 278 18.49 -3.21 -0.92
N PHE A 279 18.27 -2.02 -0.37
CA PHE A 279 16.94 -1.58 0.06
C PHE A 279 16.18 -0.98 -1.11
N TRP A 280 14.93 -1.41 -1.26
CA TRP A 280 14.05 -0.99 -2.33
C TRP A 280 12.71 -0.53 -1.78
N ASP A 281 12.22 0.58 -2.30
CA ASP A 281 10.88 1.08 -2.04
C ASP A 281 9.96 0.63 -3.17
N VAL A 282 9.08 -0.32 -2.86
CA VAL A 282 8.14 -0.93 -3.80
C VAL A 282 7.08 0.09 -4.21
N THR A 283 6.62 0.93 -3.28
CA THR A 283 5.60 1.95 -3.52
C THR A 283 6.04 2.95 -4.59
N THR A 284 7.30 3.38 -4.56
CA THR A 284 7.86 4.34 -5.53
C THR A 284 8.58 3.68 -6.69
N GLY A 285 8.82 2.37 -6.62
CA GLY A 285 9.58 1.61 -7.63
C GLY A 285 11.05 2.03 -7.73
N LYS A 286 11.66 2.49 -6.62
CA LYS A 286 13.01 3.06 -6.63
C LYS A 286 13.94 2.39 -5.60
N PRO A 287 15.24 2.27 -5.92
CA PRO A 287 16.22 1.87 -4.94
C PRO A 287 16.42 3.00 -3.92
N LEU A 288 16.58 2.63 -2.65
CA LEU A 288 16.86 3.58 -1.56
C LEU A 288 18.37 3.70 -1.33
N THR A 289 18.99 2.63 -0.85
CA THR A 289 20.44 2.54 -0.58
C THR A 289 20.88 1.09 -0.55
N TYR A 290 22.18 0.82 -0.43
CA TYR A 290 22.71 -0.53 -0.40
C TYR A 290 23.95 -0.66 0.48
N CYS A 291 24.25 -1.87 0.96
CA CYS A 291 25.55 -2.24 1.50
C CYS A 291 26.26 -3.22 0.56
N GLY A 292 27.53 -2.94 0.23
CA GLY A 292 28.38 -3.82 -0.58
C GLY A 292 29.07 -4.94 0.21
N SER A 293 28.95 -4.91 1.54
CA SER A 293 29.55 -5.90 2.45
C SER A 293 28.81 -5.92 3.78
N GLY A 294 29.10 -6.92 4.60
CA GLY A 294 28.55 -7.11 5.93
C GLY A 294 27.40 -8.11 5.96
N THR A 295 27.15 -8.64 7.16
CA THR A 295 25.99 -9.50 7.44
C THR A 295 24.78 -8.68 7.84
N SER A 296 24.98 -7.45 8.32
CA SER A 296 23.89 -6.50 8.59
C SER A 296 24.10 -5.22 7.81
N CYS A 297 23.01 -4.66 7.29
CA CYS A 297 22.96 -3.38 6.61
C CYS A 297 21.84 -2.53 7.22
N SER A 298 22.10 -1.27 7.54
CA SER A 298 21.09 -0.38 8.14
C SER A 298 21.20 1.05 7.64
N THR A 299 20.08 1.76 7.63
CA THR A 299 20.02 3.20 7.30
C THR A 299 18.85 3.85 8.04
N MET A 300 18.96 5.15 8.29
CA MET A 300 17.82 5.99 8.68
C MET A 300 17.09 6.45 7.41
N LEU A 301 15.80 6.15 7.30
CA LEU A 301 14.93 6.51 6.18
C LEU A 301 13.86 7.50 6.67
N GLY A 302 13.67 8.62 5.98
CA GLY A 302 12.61 9.58 6.27
C GLY A 302 11.98 10.17 5.01
N TYR A 303 10.65 10.19 4.93
CA TYR A 303 9.88 10.87 3.88
C TYR A 303 9.37 12.23 4.34
N PRO A 304 9.34 13.25 3.47
CA PRO A 304 8.87 14.58 3.82
C PRO A 304 7.35 14.65 3.94
N LEU A 305 6.62 13.79 3.23
CA LEU A 305 5.17 13.71 3.23
C LEU A 305 4.67 12.54 4.09
N ALA A 306 3.40 12.63 4.50
CA ALA A 306 2.73 11.53 5.17
C ALA A 306 2.29 10.47 4.17
N GLY A 307 2.30 9.21 4.57
CA GLY A 307 2.00 8.08 3.69
C GLY A 307 2.63 6.79 4.20
N SER A 308 2.24 5.66 3.62
CA SER A 308 2.87 4.36 3.87
C SER A 308 3.72 3.96 2.68
N HIS A 309 4.89 3.39 2.95
CA HIS A 309 5.81 2.90 1.93
C HIS A 309 6.13 1.43 2.19
N ASP A 310 6.02 0.60 1.16
CA ASP A 310 6.37 -0.81 1.19
C ASP A 310 7.87 -0.97 0.90
N ILE A 311 8.62 -1.38 1.91
CA ILE A 311 10.07 -1.52 1.86
C ILE A 311 10.45 -2.99 1.86
N VAL A 312 11.38 -3.36 0.98
CA VAL A 312 11.94 -4.70 0.89
C VAL A 312 13.47 -4.62 0.79
N ALA A 313 14.15 -5.63 1.34
CA ALA A 313 15.59 -5.81 1.15
C ALA A 313 15.83 -6.95 0.15
N PHE A 314 16.81 -6.76 -0.73
CA PHE A 314 17.24 -7.76 -1.71
C PHE A 314 18.71 -8.12 -1.50
N VAL A 315 19.04 -9.39 -1.76
CA VAL A 315 20.40 -9.77 -2.14
C VAL A 315 20.47 -9.71 -3.66
N ALA A 316 21.31 -8.83 -4.19
CA ALA A 316 21.32 -8.44 -5.59
C ALA A 316 22.74 -8.52 -6.19
N ASP A 317 22.81 -8.74 -7.50
CA ASP A 317 24.08 -8.77 -8.26
C ASP A 317 24.84 -7.44 -8.20
N SER A 318 24.12 -6.31 -8.09
CA SER A 318 24.72 -4.98 -8.05
C SER A 318 23.79 -3.94 -7.44
N ALA A 319 24.34 -2.76 -7.14
CA ALA A 319 23.55 -1.61 -6.68
C ALA A 319 22.57 -1.05 -7.74
N SER A 320 22.78 -1.38 -9.01
CA SER A 320 21.92 -0.99 -10.15
C SER A 320 20.84 -2.01 -10.49
N THR A 321 20.79 -3.14 -9.78
CA THR A 321 19.80 -4.20 -9.97
C THR A 321 18.38 -3.68 -9.79
N THR A 322 17.46 -4.19 -10.59
CA THR A 322 16.02 -3.97 -10.44
C THR A 322 15.32 -5.27 -10.03
N PRO A 323 14.12 -5.22 -9.44
CA PRO A 323 13.38 -6.42 -9.05
C PRO A 323 13.12 -7.41 -10.20
N ALA A 324 13.11 -6.96 -11.45
CA ALA A 324 12.86 -7.80 -12.63
C ALA A 324 14.07 -8.67 -13.03
N SER A 325 15.29 -8.30 -12.65
CA SER A 325 16.50 -9.01 -13.08
C SER A 325 17.66 -8.78 -12.11
N GLY A 326 18.33 -9.87 -11.69
CA GLY A 326 19.53 -9.82 -10.85
C GLY A 326 19.26 -9.80 -9.33
N VAL A 327 18.03 -10.17 -8.92
CA VAL A 327 17.66 -10.44 -7.53
C VAL A 327 17.82 -11.93 -7.25
N ASN A 328 18.60 -12.26 -6.22
CA ASN A 328 18.86 -13.64 -5.80
C ASN A 328 18.02 -14.04 -4.57
N ALA A 329 17.69 -13.08 -3.70
CA ALA A 329 16.80 -13.28 -2.56
C ALA A 329 16.08 -11.97 -2.19
N ALA A 330 14.93 -12.08 -1.53
CA ALA A 330 14.16 -10.93 -1.01
C ALA A 330 13.66 -11.22 0.41
N SER A 331 13.66 -10.20 1.26
CA SER A 331 13.02 -10.26 2.58
C SER A 331 11.49 -10.22 2.45
N ASP A 332 10.80 -10.40 3.57
CA ASP A 332 9.41 -9.93 3.69
C ASP A 332 9.36 -8.40 3.52
N ILE A 333 8.20 -7.92 3.06
CA ILE A 333 7.91 -6.48 2.94
C ILE A 333 7.58 -5.92 4.33
N LYS A 334 8.09 -4.73 4.63
CA LYS A 334 7.70 -3.92 5.79
C LYS A 334 7.07 -2.61 5.31
N SER A 335 5.94 -2.23 5.91
CA SER A 335 5.16 -1.05 5.50
C SER A 335 5.17 0.05 6.58
N PRO A 336 6.30 0.71 6.86
CA PRO A 336 6.31 1.83 7.79
C PRO A 336 5.41 2.99 7.32
N THR A 337 4.88 3.75 8.28
CA THR A 337 3.99 4.89 8.00
C THR A 337 4.56 6.22 8.49
N TRP A 338 4.56 7.22 7.62
CA TRP A 338 4.68 8.64 7.99
C TRP A 338 3.29 9.19 8.31
N LEU A 339 3.10 9.61 9.55
CA LEU A 339 1.80 9.87 10.17
C LEU A 339 1.18 11.17 9.69
N ALA A 340 -0.12 11.15 9.43
CA ALA A 340 -0.96 12.33 9.24
C ALA A 340 -2.09 12.31 10.26
N ILE A 341 -2.62 13.50 10.56
CA ILE A 341 -3.85 13.66 11.34
C ILE A 341 -4.72 14.75 10.76
N THR A 342 -6.00 14.46 10.61
CA THR A 342 -7.05 15.42 10.25
C THR A 342 -8.00 15.61 11.43
N LEU A 343 -8.74 16.73 11.42
CA LEU A 343 -9.78 17.00 12.40
C LEU A 343 -11.05 17.43 11.68
N ALA A 344 -12.14 16.71 11.92
CA ALA A 344 -13.48 17.16 11.59
C ALA A 344 -14.12 17.83 12.81
N ALA A 345 -14.82 18.94 12.58
CA ALA A 345 -15.56 19.66 13.61
C ALA A 345 -16.93 20.07 13.06
N SER A 346 -17.99 19.62 13.71
CA SER A 346 -19.38 20.00 13.41
C SER A 346 -20.06 20.53 14.68
N THR A 347 -21.12 21.31 14.56
CA THR A 347 -21.84 21.82 15.73
C THR A 347 -23.34 21.96 15.50
N THR A 348 -24.14 21.65 16.51
CA THR A 348 -25.62 21.78 16.44
C THR A 348 -26.07 23.24 16.33
N ASP A 349 -25.34 24.17 16.95
CA ASP A 349 -25.58 25.60 16.88
C ASP A 349 -24.24 26.36 16.92
N MET A 350 -24.15 27.48 16.21
CA MET A 350 -22.98 28.35 16.20
C MET A 350 -22.93 29.29 17.41
N GLN A 351 -24.03 29.40 18.16
CA GLN A 351 -24.17 30.22 19.35
C GLN A 351 -23.89 29.46 20.66
N GLY A 352 -23.85 30.20 21.77
CA GLY A 352 -23.65 29.61 23.09
C GLY A 352 -24.73 28.57 23.43
N GLY A 353 -24.30 27.43 23.95
CA GLY A 353 -25.16 26.27 24.19
C GLY A 353 -25.12 25.20 23.09
N GLY A 354 -24.61 25.51 21.90
CA GLY A 354 -24.39 24.53 20.84
C GLY A 354 -23.38 23.46 21.24
N THR A 355 -23.61 22.21 20.82
CA THR A 355 -22.67 21.10 21.03
C THR A 355 -21.76 20.99 19.81
N VAL A 356 -20.45 21.01 20.01
CA VAL A 356 -19.44 20.75 18.98
C VAL A 356 -19.04 19.28 19.05
N TYR A 357 -19.16 18.57 17.95
CA TYR A 357 -18.61 17.22 17.77
C TYR A 357 -17.26 17.31 17.07
N LEU A 358 -16.26 16.66 17.65
CA LEU A 358 -14.88 16.66 17.18
C LEU A 358 -14.45 15.22 16.90
N ALA A 359 -13.93 14.97 15.71
CA ALA A 359 -13.38 13.67 15.32
C ALA A 359 -12.01 13.86 14.68
N ALA A 360 -10.96 13.43 15.37
CA ALA A 360 -9.60 13.42 14.86
C ALA A 360 -9.28 12.05 14.26
N THR A 361 -8.72 12.02 13.05
CA THR A 361 -8.46 10.79 12.30
C THR A 361 -6.99 10.71 11.89
N ALA A 362 -6.32 9.63 12.28
CA ALA A 362 -4.96 9.29 11.86
C ALA A 362 -4.97 8.40 10.62
N ASN A 363 -3.94 8.51 9.78
CA ASN A 363 -3.76 7.64 8.60
C ASN A 363 -3.24 6.22 8.95
N ALA A 364 -3.02 5.92 10.22
CA ALA A 364 -2.59 4.61 10.70
C ALA A 364 -3.28 4.26 12.03
N ASP A 365 -3.42 2.97 12.30
CA ASP A 365 -3.85 2.49 13.61
C ASP A 365 -2.72 2.70 14.62
N LEU A 366 -3.00 3.47 15.67
CA LEU A 366 -2.00 3.82 16.67
C LEU A 366 -1.88 2.80 17.79
N THR A 367 -2.73 1.76 17.85
CA THR A 367 -2.81 0.80 18.96
C THR A 367 -1.45 0.23 19.34
N ASN A 368 -0.70 -0.28 18.35
CA ASN A 368 0.60 -0.94 18.55
C ASN A 368 1.81 0.00 18.37
N THR A 369 1.57 1.31 18.31
CA THR A 369 2.64 2.33 18.19
C THR A 369 2.95 2.95 19.55
N PRO A 370 4.03 3.75 19.73
CA PRO A 370 4.21 4.53 20.95
C PRO A 370 3.36 5.82 20.99
N TRP A 371 2.50 6.06 19.99
CA TRP A 371 1.79 7.32 19.80
C TRP A 371 0.33 7.27 20.26
N SER A 372 -0.23 8.45 20.51
CA SER A 372 -1.62 8.70 20.89
C SER A 372 -2.13 9.98 20.23
N MET A 373 -3.45 10.10 20.05
CA MET A 373 -4.11 11.28 19.51
C MET A 373 -4.64 12.18 20.61
N GLY A 374 -4.48 13.49 20.47
CA GLY A 374 -5.05 14.50 21.35
C GLY A 374 -5.81 15.55 20.55
N ILE A 375 -6.91 16.07 21.11
CA ILE A 375 -7.71 17.15 20.55
C ILE A 375 -7.57 18.37 21.46
N TYR A 376 -7.35 19.54 20.87
CA TYR A 376 -7.01 20.78 21.53
C TYR A 376 -7.97 21.90 21.11
N ASP A 377 -8.31 22.78 22.05
CA ASP A 377 -8.95 24.05 21.73
C ASP A 377 -7.95 25.09 21.18
N GLN A 378 -8.48 26.25 20.81
CA GLN A 378 -7.70 27.38 20.29
C GLN A 378 -6.64 27.94 21.25
N THR A 379 -6.74 27.66 22.55
CA THR A 379 -5.76 28.07 23.56
C THR A 379 -4.65 27.03 23.73
N GLY A 380 -4.77 25.88 23.07
CA GLY A 380 -3.87 24.73 23.21
C GLY A 380 -4.20 23.83 24.39
N LYS A 381 -5.35 24.02 25.05
CA LYS A 381 -5.80 23.13 26.13
C LYS A 381 -6.34 21.84 25.53
N GLN A 382 -5.90 20.71 26.08
CA GLN A 382 -6.37 19.40 25.65
C GLN A 382 -7.79 19.14 26.17
N LEU A 383 -8.68 18.73 25.26
CA LEU A 383 -10.11 18.58 25.53
C LEU A 383 -10.48 17.17 26.02
N VAL A 384 -9.70 16.17 25.62
CA VAL A 384 -9.93 14.76 25.93
C VAL A 384 -8.64 14.08 26.41
N THR A 385 -8.76 13.03 27.20
CA THR A 385 -7.63 12.13 27.47
C THR A 385 -7.10 11.57 26.14
N PRO A 386 -5.77 11.49 25.90
CA PRO A 386 -5.28 11.07 24.61
C PRO A 386 -5.78 9.67 24.23
N CYS A 387 -6.32 9.53 23.01
CA CYS A 387 -6.79 8.25 22.49
C CYS A 387 -5.61 7.40 22.04
N LYS A 388 -5.47 6.20 22.62
CA LYS A 388 -4.36 5.28 22.35
C LYS A 388 -4.64 4.26 21.25
N SER A 389 -5.90 3.83 21.13
CA SER A 389 -6.30 2.73 20.28
C SER A 389 -7.08 3.21 19.07
N GLY A 390 -6.91 2.51 17.95
CA GLY A 390 -7.59 2.77 16.69
C GLY A 390 -7.04 3.97 15.91
N ARG A 391 -7.84 4.39 14.93
CA ARG A 391 -7.52 5.48 13.99
C ARG A 391 -8.27 6.78 14.29
N VAL A 392 -9.32 6.72 15.11
CA VAL A 392 -10.23 7.85 15.36
C VAL A 392 -10.27 8.17 16.84
N CYS A 393 -10.23 9.46 17.17
CA CYS A 393 -10.42 9.98 18.51
C CYS A 393 -11.57 10.98 18.46
N THR A 394 -12.64 10.75 19.23
CA THR A 394 -13.81 11.64 19.24
C THR A 394 -13.99 12.31 20.60
N THR A 395 -14.55 13.51 20.60
CA THR A 395 -14.99 14.20 21.82
C THR A 395 -16.07 15.23 21.49
N GLN A 396 -16.74 15.75 22.51
CA GLN A 396 -17.72 16.80 22.37
C GLN A 396 -17.47 17.95 23.33
N VAL A 397 -17.76 19.17 22.91
CA VAL A 397 -17.59 20.39 23.70
C VAL A 397 -18.81 21.28 23.54
N THR A 398 -19.36 21.78 24.65
CA THR A 398 -20.42 22.79 24.60
C THR A 398 -19.83 24.18 24.38
N LEU A 399 -20.37 24.92 23.42
CA LEU A 399 -19.98 26.30 23.15
C LEU A 399 -20.38 27.22 24.30
N GLY A 400 -19.41 28.00 24.79
CA GLY A 400 -19.67 29.10 25.71
C GLY A 400 -20.24 30.33 25.01
N GLY A 401 -20.57 31.37 25.77
CA GLY A 401 -20.91 32.67 25.20
C GLY A 401 -19.69 33.31 24.52
N GLY A 402 -19.79 33.63 23.23
CA GLY A 402 -18.74 34.28 22.46
C GLY A 402 -18.62 33.75 21.03
N PRO A 403 -17.59 34.19 20.27
CA PRO A 403 -17.33 33.69 18.93
C PRO A 403 -17.02 32.19 18.92
N THR A 404 -17.47 31.48 17.89
CA THR A 404 -17.21 30.05 17.71
C THR A 404 -15.69 29.77 17.69
N PRO A 405 -15.17 28.93 18.60
CA PRO A 405 -13.74 28.68 18.71
C PRO A 405 -13.20 27.80 17.58
N SER A 406 -11.89 27.81 17.39
CA SER A 406 -11.19 26.85 16.53
C SER A 406 -10.59 25.69 17.33
N PHE A 407 -10.43 24.54 16.69
CA PHE A 407 -9.90 23.32 17.29
C PHE A 407 -8.77 22.75 16.45
N SER A 408 -7.90 21.95 17.05
CA SER A 408 -6.84 21.21 16.33
C SER A 408 -6.61 19.85 16.96
N ALA A 409 -5.97 18.95 16.22
CA ALA A 409 -5.58 17.64 16.71
C ALA A 409 -4.08 17.41 16.53
N ALA A 410 -3.50 16.54 17.35
CA ALA A 410 -2.11 16.14 17.22
C ALA A 410 -1.90 14.66 17.55
N ILE A 411 -0.87 14.08 16.94
CA ILE A 411 -0.34 12.77 17.30
C ILE A 411 0.97 12.98 18.07
N GLY A 412 1.14 12.34 19.22
CA GLY A 412 2.35 12.43 20.03
C GLY A 412 2.43 11.32 21.08
N ALA A 413 3.52 11.28 21.84
CA ALA A 413 3.68 10.35 22.95
C ALA A 413 3.00 10.89 24.21
N ILE A 414 2.42 9.98 25.00
CA ILE A 414 1.98 10.30 26.36
C ILE A 414 3.25 10.42 27.24
N PRO A 415 3.49 11.56 27.91
CA PRO A 415 4.54 11.68 28.92
C PRO A 415 4.52 10.53 29.92
N THR A 416 5.68 9.91 30.16
CA THR A 416 5.83 8.95 31.25
C THR A 416 5.66 9.70 32.57
N PRO A 417 4.79 9.25 33.49
CA PRO A 417 4.63 9.93 34.77
C PRO A 417 5.97 9.95 35.51
N PRO A 418 6.35 11.07 36.14
CA PRO A 418 7.59 11.16 36.89
C PRO A 418 7.61 10.11 38.01
N LYS A 419 8.80 9.55 38.30
CA LYS A 419 8.96 8.59 39.39
C LYS A 419 8.40 9.19 40.69
N THR A 420 7.45 8.49 41.30
CA THR A 420 6.72 8.89 42.53
C THR A 420 7.61 8.95 43.78
N SER A 421 8.90 8.61 43.64
CA SER A 421 9.93 8.67 44.67
C SER A 421 10.46 10.09 44.92
N THR A 422 10.03 11.09 44.14
CA THR A 422 10.43 12.49 44.34
C THR A 422 9.26 13.32 44.86
N THR A 423 9.54 14.30 45.73
CA THR A 423 8.52 15.23 46.26
C THR A 423 7.79 15.97 45.13
N ALA A 424 8.49 16.26 44.02
CA ALA A 424 7.90 16.81 42.80
C ALA A 424 6.95 15.82 42.08
N GLY A 425 7.31 14.53 42.01
CA GLY A 425 6.46 13.47 41.45
C GLY A 425 5.22 13.16 42.30
N GLN A 426 5.25 13.46 43.60
CA GLN A 426 4.08 13.37 44.49
C GLN A 426 3.13 14.58 44.34
N LEU A 427 3.66 15.77 44.07
CA LEU A 427 2.88 16.99 43.79
C LEU A 427 2.21 16.97 42.40
N LEU A 428 2.84 16.35 41.40
CA LEU A 428 2.33 16.24 40.02
C LEU A 428 1.25 15.15 39.83
N LYS A 429 0.96 14.33 40.85
CA LYS A 429 -0.07 13.27 40.77
C LYS A 429 -1.48 13.79 40.56
N ASN A 430 -1.76 15.04 40.98
CA ASN A 430 -3.12 15.58 41.01
C ASN A 430 -3.34 16.75 40.06
N VAL A 431 -2.31 17.19 39.31
CA VAL A 431 -2.39 18.41 38.49
C VAL A 431 -1.57 18.23 37.21
N ALA A 432 -2.18 17.65 36.17
CA ALA A 432 -1.94 18.03 34.78
C ALA A 432 -2.84 17.19 33.86
N GLN A 433 -3.65 17.85 33.04
CA GLN A 433 -4.02 17.26 31.75
C GLN A 433 -2.71 16.91 31.05
N VAL A 434 -2.51 15.62 30.78
CA VAL A 434 -1.26 15.10 30.23
C VAL A 434 -1.19 15.49 28.75
N ALA A 435 -0.60 16.66 28.48
CA ALA A 435 -0.36 17.14 27.12
C ALA A 435 0.64 16.22 26.42
N LEU A 436 0.36 15.89 25.16
CA LEU A 436 1.25 15.07 24.35
C LEU A 436 2.62 15.73 24.17
N VAL A 437 3.67 14.91 24.23
CA VAL A 437 5.05 15.29 23.95
C VAL A 437 5.55 14.55 22.71
N ASN A 438 6.70 14.95 22.16
CA ASN A 438 7.25 14.36 20.93
C ASN A 438 6.18 14.28 19.82
N ILE A 439 5.60 15.44 19.49
CA ILE A 439 4.55 15.55 18.49
C ILE A 439 5.07 15.06 17.14
N GLN A 440 4.36 14.11 16.54
CA GLN A 440 4.63 13.52 15.24
C GLN A 440 3.93 14.28 14.11
N ALA A 441 2.65 14.62 14.33
CA ALA A 441 1.82 15.31 13.34
C ALA A 441 0.83 16.26 14.04
N ARG A 442 0.41 17.32 13.34
CA ARG A 442 -0.64 18.24 13.77
C ARG A 442 -1.60 18.48 12.60
N SER A 443 -2.89 18.57 12.90
CA SER A 443 -3.87 19.04 11.93
C SER A 443 -3.77 20.56 11.79
N GLY A 444 -4.34 21.11 10.73
CA GLY A 444 -4.70 22.53 10.69
C GLY A 444 -5.73 22.87 11.79
N SER A 445 -5.85 24.16 12.10
CA SER A 445 -6.93 24.67 12.95
C SER A 445 -8.25 24.67 12.16
N VAL A 446 -9.30 24.11 12.76
CA VAL A 446 -10.61 23.94 12.13
C VAL A 446 -11.67 24.66 12.96
N LYS A 447 -12.52 25.46 12.31
CA LYS A 447 -13.74 25.98 12.92
C LYS A 447 -14.89 25.00 12.66
N PRO A 448 -15.75 24.73 13.65
CA PRO A 448 -16.92 23.89 13.45
C PRO A 448 -17.81 24.41 12.32
N SER A 449 -18.34 23.49 11.52
CA SER A 449 -19.44 23.79 10.60
C SER A 449 -20.76 23.49 11.29
N ARG A 450 -21.78 24.34 11.12
CA ARG A 450 -23.13 24.03 11.62
C ARG A 450 -23.65 22.75 10.96
N LEU A 451 -24.20 21.87 11.77
CA LEU A 451 -24.90 20.66 11.37
C LEU A 451 -26.36 21.04 11.07
N LEU A 452 -26.81 20.68 9.88
CA LEU A 452 -28.16 20.85 9.40
C LEU A 452 -28.83 19.49 9.47
N TRP A 453 -30.06 19.44 9.96
CA TRP A 453 -30.87 18.22 9.90
C TRP A 453 -31.81 18.32 8.71
N GLY A 454 -31.93 17.25 7.93
CA GLY A 454 -32.76 17.23 6.73
C GLY A 454 -33.28 15.84 6.44
N VAL A 455 -33.93 15.75 5.30
CA VAL A 455 -34.45 14.51 4.74
C VAL A 455 -34.23 14.50 3.25
N ASP A 456 -34.29 13.35 2.61
CA ASP A 456 -34.41 13.24 1.17
C ASP A 456 -35.59 12.35 0.77
N SER A 457 -36.11 12.54 -0.44
CA SER A 457 -37.24 11.75 -0.90
C SER A 457 -37.33 11.65 -2.40
N CYS A 458 -37.73 10.47 -2.87
CA CYS A 458 -38.18 10.24 -4.24
C CYS A 458 -39.44 11.05 -4.55
N LYS A 459 -40.44 11.00 -3.66
CA LYS A 459 -41.70 11.75 -3.75
C LYS A 459 -41.47 13.27 -3.62
N ARG A 460 -42.42 14.05 -4.12
CA ARG A 460 -42.41 15.52 -4.03
C ARG A 460 -42.50 15.98 -2.58
N ILE A 461 -41.83 17.10 -2.25
CA ILE A 461 -41.93 17.76 -0.94
C ILE A 461 -43.41 18.10 -0.64
N THR A 462 -44.10 18.66 -1.64
CA THR A 462 -45.47 19.15 -1.50
C THR A 462 -46.19 19.26 -2.86
N GLY A 463 -47.52 19.36 -2.82
CA GLY A 463 -48.36 19.67 -3.97
C GLY A 463 -48.74 21.15 -4.10
N ASP A 464 -48.37 22.01 -3.14
CA ASP A 464 -48.74 23.43 -3.13
C ASP A 464 -47.59 24.34 -2.64
N ALA A 465 -47.62 25.62 -3.05
CA ALA A 465 -46.53 26.55 -2.80
C ALA A 465 -46.35 26.93 -1.31
N ALA A 466 -47.34 26.64 -0.45
CA ALA A 466 -47.24 26.90 0.98
C ALA A 466 -46.65 25.70 1.75
N GLY A 467 -46.43 24.56 1.10
CA GLY A 467 -46.02 23.33 1.78
C GLY A 467 -47.13 22.75 2.67
N ALA A 468 -48.41 23.03 2.39
CA ALA A 468 -49.51 22.60 3.24
C ALA A 468 -49.97 21.16 2.97
N SER A 469 -49.51 20.54 1.89
CA SER A 469 -49.81 19.18 1.46
C SER A 469 -48.55 18.37 1.16
N GLY A 470 -48.72 17.07 0.87
CA GLY A 470 -47.61 16.17 0.56
C GLY A 470 -46.81 15.78 1.79
N LEU A 471 -45.51 15.54 1.61
CA LEU A 471 -44.65 15.02 2.67
C LEU A 471 -44.23 16.08 3.70
N TYR A 472 -44.14 17.35 3.32
CA TYR A 472 -43.69 18.41 4.23
C TYR A 472 -44.45 18.48 5.57
N PRO A 473 -45.80 18.53 5.60
CA PRO A 473 -46.53 18.58 6.87
C PRO A 473 -46.35 17.30 7.71
N GLU A 474 -46.18 16.14 7.08
CA GLU A 474 -45.92 14.87 7.77
C GLU A 474 -44.53 14.91 8.44
N VAL A 475 -43.49 15.27 7.69
CA VAL A 475 -42.13 15.42 8.22
C VAL A 475 -42.08 16.44 9.35
N ASN A 476 -42.64 17.62 9.12
CA ASN A 476 -42.62 18.70 10.11
C ASN A 476 -43.31 18.34 11.44
N SER A 477 -44.37 17.53 11.39
CA SER A 477 -45.13 17.14 12.58
C SER A 477 -44.60 15.89 13.28
N ILE A 478 -44.04 14.93 12.52
CA ILE A 478 -43.61 13.63 13.05
C ILE A 478 -42.11 13.64 13.39
N LEU A 479 -41.28 14.15 12.48
CA LEU A 479 -39.81 14.10 12.58
C LEU A 479 -39.21 15.44 13.04
N GLY A 480 -39.82 16.56 12.65
CA GLY A 480 -39.37 17.91 12.95
C GLY A 480 -39.13 18.73 11.68
N THR A 481 -38.92 20.04 11.86
CA THR A 481 -38.76 20.97 10.73
C THR A 481 -37.41 20.78 10.03
N PRO A 482 -37.36 20.35 8.75
CA PRO A 482 -36.11 20.16 8.02
C PRO A 482 -35.40 21.49 7.74
N ASP A 483 -34.07 21.52 7.93
CA ASP A 483 -33.22 22.63 7.48
C ASP A 483 -32.91 22.53 5.97
N PHE A 484 -32.96 21.30 5.42
CA PHE A 484 -32.83 21.04 3.99
C PHE A 484 -33.61 19.80 3.54
N TRP A 485 -33.84 19.68 2.23
CA TRP A 485 -34.48 18.53 1.61
C TRP A 485 -33.74 18.07 0.34
N GLY A 486 -33.35 16.80 0.26
CA GLY A 486 -32.77 16.18 -0.94
C GLY A 486 -33.80 15.85 -2.01
N ARG A 487 -33.63 16.38 -3.22
CA ARG A 487 -34.59 16.24 -4.33
C ARG A 487 -33.91 16.05 -5.68
N TYR A 488 -34.56 15.24 -6.51
CA TYR A 488 -34.05 14.86 -7.83
C TYR A 488 -34.22 15.99 -8.86
N LEU A 489 -33.19 16.25 -9.66
CA LEU A 489 -33.17 17.29 -10.70
C LEU A 489 -34.14 16.99 -11.85
N THR A 490 -34.37 15.71 -12.14
CA THR A 490 -35.06 15.24 -13.34
C THR A 490 -36.17 14.25 -12.99
N ASP A 491 -37.21 14.18 -13.83
CA ASP A 491 -38.22 13.14 -13.73
C ASP A 491 -37.62 11.80 -14.21
N THR A 492 -37.58 10.80 -13.33
CA THR A 492 -37.27 9.41 -13.69
C THR A 492 -38.53 8.55 -13.63
N GLY A 493 -38.44 7.28 -14.05
CA GLY A 493 -39.60 6.38 -14.05
C GLY A 493 -40.26 6.21 -12.67
N ASN A 494 -39.51 6.43 -11.59
CA ASN A 494 -39.96 6.23 -10.21
C ASN A 494 -39.99 7.52 -9.38
N CYS A 495 -39.12 8.50 -9.68
CA CYS A 495 -38.99 9.71 -8.87
C CYS A 495 -39.27 10.98 -9.69
N PRO A 496 -40.27 11.79 -9.28
CA PRO A 496 -40.49 13.09 -9.91
C PRO A 496 -39.34 14.06 -9.62
N GLY A 497 -39.00 14.86 -10.62
CA GLY A 497 -38.04 15.96 -10.52
C GLY A 497 -38.60 17.16 -9.75
N ILE A 498 -37.70 18.04 -9.29
CA ILE A 498 -38.03 19.29 -8.60
C ILE A 498 -39.01 20.13 -9.43
N SER A 499 -40.09 20.57 -8.80
CA SER A 499 -41.05 21.50 -9.40
C SER A 499 -40.94 22.92 -8.83
N SER A 500 -41.44 23.90 -9.58
CA SER A 500 -41.55 25.30 -9.12
C SER A 500 -42.38 25.45 -7.84
N THR A 501 -43.35 24.56 -7.62
CA THR A 501 -44.13 24.48 -6.38
C THR A 501 -43.27 24.11 -5.17
N GLU A 502 -42.39 23.11 -5.32
CA GLU A 502 -41.46 22.69 -4.27
C GLU A 502 -40.42 23.78 -3.98
N VAL A 503 -39.96 24.48 -5.02
CA VAL A 503 -39.04 25.63 -4.90
C VAL A 503 -39.69 26.76 -4.11
N ALA A 504 -40.94 27.11 -4.41
CA ALA A 504 -41.67 28.15 -3.68
C ALA A 504 -41.90 27.77 -2.21
N ALA A 505 -42.23 26.50 -1.95
CA ALA A 505 -42.38 25.99 -0.59
C ALA A 505 -41.06 26.07 0.19
N ALA A 506 -39.96 25.60 -0.40
CA ALA A 506 -38.63 25.67 0.22
C ALA A 506 -38.23 27.11 0.57
N ALA A 507 -38.45 28.06 -0.34
CA ALA A 507 -38.21 29.48 -0.10
C ALA A 507 -39.05 30.03 1.07
N SER A 508 -40.34 29.67 1.12
CA SER A 508 -41.26 30.13 2.17
C SER A 508 -40.93 29.61 3.57
N HIS A 509 -40.29 28.44 3.64
CA HIS A 509 -39.88 27.78 4.89
C HIS A 509 -38.40 27.97 5.22
N HIS A 510 -37.67 28.80 4.45
CA HIS A 510 -36.22 29.00 4.60
C HIS A 510 -35.42 27.69 4.62
N MET A 511 -35.85 26.73 3.80
CA MET A 511 -35.31 25.39 3.71
C MET A 511 -34.40 25.26 2.49
N GLY A 512 -33.23 24.65 2.67
CA GLY A 512 -32.34 24.34 1.56
C GLY A 512 -32.84 23.18 0.72
N ILE A 513 -32.48 23.15 -0.56
CA ILE A 513 -32.65 22.00 -1.45
C ILE A 513 -31.26 21.42 -1.72
N LEU A 514 -31.10 20.11 -1.54
CA LEU A 514 -29.94 19.34 -1.97
C LEU A 514 -30.26 18.70 -3.33
N PRO A 515 -29.74 19.19 -4.46
CA PRO A 515 -30.09 18.69 -5.79
C PRO A 515 -29.35 17.39 -6.12
N ILE A 516 -30.11 16.38 -6.54
CA ILE A 516 -29.64 15.00 -6.80
C ILE A 516 -29.82 14.67 -8.29
N TYR A 517 -28.81 14.11 -8.93
CA TYR A 517 -28.88 13.61 -10.30
C TYR A 517 -28.88 12.07 -10.28
N ASN A 518 -29.99 11.48 -10.75
CA ASN A 518 -30.17 10.03 -10.88
C ASN A 518 -30.68 9.58 -12.26
N ASP A 519 -30.78 10.48 -13.24
CA ASP A 519 -31.15 10.13 -14.61
C ASP A 519 -29.94 9.63 -15.40
N TYR A 520 -29.43 8.46 -15.02
CA TYR A 520 -28.26 7.84 -15.62
C TYR A 520 -28.43 6.32 -15.72
N ASP A 521 -27.64 5.68 -16.58
CA ASP A 521 -27.56 4.22 -16.62
C ASP A 521 -26.61 3.73 -15.52
N CYS A 522 -27.16 3.14 -14.46
CA CYS A 522 -26.39 2.64 -13.32
C CYS A 522 -25.57 1.37 -13.58
N SER A 523 -25.68 0.79 -14.78
CA SER A 523 -24.71 -0.17 -15.29
C SER A 523 -23.51 0.49 -15.98
N ALA A 524 -23.61 1.78 -16.30
CA ALA A 524 -22.61 2.57 -17.01
C ALA A 524 -22.11 3.73 -16.14
N VAL A 525 -21.39 3.40 -15.06
CA VAL A 525 -20.70 4.34 -14.15
C VAL A 525 -19.18 4.20 -14.23
N SER A 526 -18.65 3.97 -15.43
CA SER A 526 -17.21 3.80 -15.70
C SER A 526 -16.74 4.68 -16.85
N GLY A 527 -15.48 5.10 -16.79
CA GLY A 527 -14.84 5.95 -17.80
C GLY A 527 -15.13 7.45 -17.66
N HIS A 528 -14.14 8.25 -18.07
CA HIS A 528 -14.16 9.72 -17.96
C HIS A 528 -15.27 10.36 -18.80
N ASP A 529 -15.36 10.01 -20.09
CA ASP A 529 -16.37 10.57 -21.01
C ASP A 529 -17.80 10.34 -20.51
N THR A 530 -18.07 9.17 -19.91
CA THR A 530 -19.36 8.83 -19.32
C THR A 530 -19.69 9.75 -18.14
N GLY A 531 -18.76 9.91 -17.20
CA GLY A 531 -18.93 10.81 -16.05
C GLY A 531 -19.14 12.26 -16.49
N GLN A 532 -18.40 12.73 -17.50
CA GLN A 532 -18.55 14.07 -18.05
C GLN A 532 -19.90 14.27 -18.78
N GLY A 533 -20.38 13.24 -19.49
CA GLY A 533 -21.69 13.24 -20.12
C GLY A 533 -22.82 13.42 -19.11
N TYR A 534 -22.81 12.64 -18.02
CA TYR A 534 -23.79 12.77 -16.93
C TYR A 534 -23.71 14.11 -16.22
N ALA A 535 -22.51 14.63 -15.98
CA ALA A 535 -22.33 15.98 -15.42
C ALA A 535 -22.95 17.07 -16.31
N THR A 536 -22.84 16.93 -17.64
CA THR A 536 -23.43 17.87 -18.59
C THR A 536 -24.96 17.86 -18.53
N ASN A 537 -25.57 16.68 -18.40
CA ASN A 537 -27.02 16.54 -18.25
C ASN A 537 -27.51 17.12 -16.92
N ALA A 538 -26.82 16.81 -15.82
CA ALA A 538 -27.12 17.35 -14.50
C ALA A 538 -27.05 18.88 -14.47
N ALA A 539 -25.98 19.46 -15.04
CA ALA A 539 -25.83 20.90 -15.15
C ALA A 539 -26.93 21.54 -16.01
N SER A 540 -27.36 20.88 -17.09
CA SER A 540 -28.44 21.38 -17.95
C SER A 540 -29.79 21.40 -17.21
N ALA A 541 -30.08 20.35 -16.43
CA ALA A 541 -31.26 20.31 -15.57
C ALA A 541 -31.20 21.37 -14.45
N ALA A 542 -30.04 21.58 -13.84
CA ALA A 542 -29.86 22.63 -12.84
C ALA A 542 -30.11 24.03 -13.42
N VAL A 543 -29.63 24.30 -14.63
CA VAL A 543 -29.87 25.58 -15.34
C VAL A 543 -31.35 25.77 -15.65
N SER A 544 -32.07 24.73 -16.09
CA SER A 544 -33.50 24.84 -16.42
C SER A 544 -34.38 25.12 -15.18
N LEU A 545 -33.94 24.64 -14.01
CA LEU A 545 -34.57 24.90 -12.70
C LEU A 545 -34.16 26.26 -12.09
N GLY A 546 -33.23 26.98 -12.71
CA GLY A 546 -32.73 28.26 -12.20
C GLY A 546 -31.79 28.13 -11.00
N ILE A 547 -31.17 26.96 -10.81
CA ILE A 547 -30.23 26.72 -9.71
C ILE A 547 -28.96 27.56 -9.94
N PRO A 548 -28.56 28.41 -8.96
CA PRO A 548 -27.42 29.29 -9.12
C PRO A 548 -26.09 28.52 -9.17
N LYS A 549 -25.12 29.07 -9.89
CA LYS A 549 -23.73 28.58 -9.90
C LYS A 549 -23.15 28.58 -8.49
N GLY A 550 -22.26 27.63 -8.22
CA GLY A 550 -21.68 27.38 -6.91
C GLY A 550 -22.50 26.44 -6.03
N THR A 551 -23.77 26.16 -6.37
CA THR A 551 -24.55 25.12 -5.70
C THR A 551 -23.97 23.73 -5.98
N VAL A 552 -24.05 22.83 -4.99
CA VAL A 552 -23.67 21.43 -5.13
C VAL A 552 -24.66 20.68 -6.01
N LEU A 553 -24.17 19.87 -6.94
CA LEU A 553 -24.96 18.88 -7.66
C LEU A 553 -24.41 17.51 -7.31
N VAL A 554 -25.24 16.67 -6.70
CA VAL A 554 -24.82 15.34 -6.24
C VAL A 554 -25.22 14.28 -7.27
N ILE A 555 -24.26 13.47 -7.73
CA ILE A 555 -24.60 12.23 -8.44
C ILE A 555 -24.93 11.13 -7.44
N ASP A 556 -26.05 10.45 -7.67
CA ASP A 556 -26.57 9.36 -6.85
C ASP A 556 -25.93 8.02 -7.24
N ILE A 557 -24.78 7.64 -6.66
CA ILE A 557 -24.13 6.35 -6.99
C ILE A 557 -24.72 5.25 -6.11
N GLU A 558 -25.67 4.50 -6.69
CA GLU A 558 -26.39 3.44 -5.97
C GLU A 558 -25.47 2.25 -5.59
N PRO A 559 -25.77 1.57 -4.47
CA PRO A 559 -25.08 0.34 -4.09
C PRO A 559 -25.30 -0.79 -5.11
N PRO A 560 -24.44 -1.83 -5.13
CA PRO A 560 -24.65 -3.01 -5.96
C PRO A 560 -26.01 -3.65 -5.71
N GLY A 561 -26.77 -3.92 -6.77
CA GLY A 561 -28.10 -4.49 -6.69
C GLY A 561 -28.54 -5.18 -7.99
N PRO A 562 -29.78 -5.72 -8.05
CA PRO A 562 -30.29 -6.42 -9.24
C PRO A 562 -30.30 -5.58 -10.52
N TRP A 563 -30.34 -4.26 -10.39
CA TRP A 563 -30.44 -3.30 -11.49
C TRP A 563 -29.19 -2.46 -11.69
N CYS A 564 -28.30 -2.41 -10.68
CA CYS A 564 -27.13 -1.56 -10.70
C CYS A 564 -25.87 -2.36 -10.36
N SER A 565 -24.82 -2.12 -11.15
CA SER A 565 -23.55 -2.83 -10.98
C SER A 565 -22.84 -2.46 -9.67
N GLY A 566 -23.10 -1.26 -9.14
CA GLY A 566 -22.30 -0.61 -8.10
C GLY A 566 -20.83 -0.39 -8.51
N GLY A 567 -20.51 -0.58 -9.79
CA GLY A 567 -19.15 -0.61 -10.32
C GLY A 567 -18.72 0.76 -10.84
N ILE A 568 -18.20 1.60 -9.96
CA ILE A 568 -17.60 2.90 -10.29
C ILE A 568 -16.08 2.80 -10.43
N ASP A 569 -15.48 3.60 -11.33
CA ASP A 569 -14.03 3.73 -11.46
C ASP A 569 -13.52 5.17 -11.25
N ALA A 570 -12.20 5.30 -11.11
CA ALA A 570 -11.54 6.59 -10.88
C ALA A 570 -11.74 7.58 -12.04
N ALA A 571 -11.81 7.08 -13.28
CA ALA A 571 -11.95 7.91 -14.47
C ALA A 571 -13.34 8.56 -14.50
N PHE A 572 -14.39 7.82 -14.13
CA PHE A 572 -15.74 8.34 -13.98
C PHE A 572 -15.84 9.41 -12.90
N VAL A 573 -15.24 9.17 -11.73
CA VAL A 573 -15.17 10.18 -10.65
C VAL A 573 -14.57 11.48 -11.18
N GLN A 574 -13.45 11.39 -11.90
CA GLN A 574 -12.77 12.54 -12.52
C GLN A 574 -13.63 13.20 -13.62
N GLY A 575 -14.33 12.43 -14.45
CA GLY A 575 -15.20 12.94 -15.50
C GLY A 575 -16.38 13.75 -14.96
N TRP A 576 -17.04 13.24 -13.91
CA TRP A 576 -18.09 13.99 -13.21
C TRP A 576 -17.56 15.30 -12.62
N TYR A 577 -16.41 15.23 -11.92
CA TYR A 577 -15.74 16.39 -11.35
C TYR A 577 -15.50 17.47 -12.42
N ASP A 578 -14.88 17.10 -13.54
CA ASP A 578 -14.50 18.03 -14.60
C ASP A 578 -15.73 18.69 -15.23
N GLY A 579 -16.79 17.92 -15.51
CA GLY A 579 -18.02 18.43 -16.10
C GLY A 579 -18.76 19.41 -15.19
N ILE A 580 -18.91 19.07 -13.90
CA ILE A 580 -19.63 19.91 -12.94
C ILE A 580 -18.87 21.21 -12.64
N ILE A 581 -17.55 21.13 -12.44
CA ILE A 581 -16.69 22.33 -12.26
C ILE A 581 -16.73 23.22 -13.49
N ALA A 582 -16.65 22.65 -14.70
CA ALA A 582 -16.72 23.42 -15.94
C ALA A 582 -18.06 24.16 -16.11
N ALA A 583 -19.16 23.57 -15.64
CA ALA A 583 -20.47 24.22 -15.61
C ALA A 583 -20.59 25.34 -14.53
N GLY A 584 -19.66 25.38 -13.58
CA GLY A 584 -19.63 26.36 -12.48
C GLY A 584 -20.43 25.95 -11.26
N TYR A 585 -20.71 24.65 -11.08
CA TYR A 585 -21.34 24.07 -9.90
C TYR A 585 -20.30 23.36 -9.04
N ALA A 586 -20.67 22.97 -7.81
CA ALA A 586 -19.81 22.18 -6.93
C ALA A 586 -20.10 20.67 -7.11
N PRO A 587 -19.09 19.82 -7.38
CA PRO A 587 -19.29 18.38 -7.50
C PRO A 587 -19.66 17.74 -6.16
N GLY A 588 -20.75 16.97 -6.14
CA GLY A 588 -21.13 16.12 -5.03
C GLY A 588 -21.25 14.66 -5.47
N TYR A 589 -21.02 13.73 -4.54
CA TYR A 589 -21.15 12.29 -4.77
C TYR A 589 -21.87 11.65 -3.58
N TYR A 590 -22.98 10.99 -3.85
CA TYR A 590 -23.62 10.08 -2.92
C TYR A 590 -23.07 8.67 -3.15
N GLY A 591 -22.71 7.95 -2.07
CA GLY A 591 -22.14 6.61 -2.19
C GLY A 591 -21.71 5.99 -0.85
N ASP A 592 -21.24 4.73 -0.91
CA ASP A 592 -20.79 3.98 0.27
C ASP A 592 -19.48 4.59 0.81
N GLY A 593 -19.58 5.39 1.86
CA GLY A 593 -18.44 6.00 2.52
C GLY A 593 -17.52 5.02 3.25
N THR A 594 -17.80 3.72 3.27
CA THR A 594 -16.94 2.72 3.93
C THR A 594 -15.61 2.57 3.20
N ALA A 595 -14.48 2.69 3.91
CA ALA A 595 -13.14 2.67 3.30
C ALA A 595 -12.81 1.42 2.45
N SER A 596 -13.49 0.30 2.67
CA SER A 596 -13.33 -0.93 1.89
C SER A 596 -14.30 -1.05 0.70
N SER A 597 -15.16 -0.06 0.47
CA SER A 597 -16.16 -0.09 -0.59
C SER A 597 -15.53 0.13 -1.97
N THR A 598 -16.23 -0.30 -3.03
CA THR A 598 -15.85 -0.02 -4.42
C THR A 598 -15.80 1.48 -4.68
N PHE A 599 -16.77 2.22 -4.12
CA PHE A 599 -16.82 3.69 -4.22
C PHE A 599 -15.59 4.34 -3.59
N ALA A 600 -15.23 3.94 -2.37
CA ALA A 600 -14.05 4.45 -1.68
C ALA A 600 -12.75 4.16 -2.46
N SER A 601 -12.63 2.96 -3.05
CA SER A 601 -11.48 2.60 -3.89
C SER A 601 -11.36 3.49 -5.14
N ALA A 602 -12.47 3.68 -5.87
CA ALA A 602 -12.52 4.54 -7.05
C ALA A 602 -12.22 6.01 -6.71
N TRP A 603 -12.84 6.52 -5.65
CA TRP A 603 -12.60 7.86 -5.12
C TRP A 603 -11.12 8.06 -4.77
N CYS A 604 -10.55 7.16 -3.97
CA CYS A 604 -9.17 7.29 -3.52
C CYS A 604 -8.15 7.17 -4.65
N SER A 605 -8.45 6.37 -5.66
CA SER A 605 -7.65 6.30 -6.89
C SER A 605 -7.71 7.63 -7.66
N ALA A 606 -8.91 8.21 -7.83
CA ALA A 606 -9.06 9.52 -8.48
C ALA A 606 -8.37 10.65 -7.71
N VAL A 607 -8.42 10.62 -6.37
CA VAL A 607 -7.75 11.60 -5.51
C VAL A 607 -6.24 11.47 -5.53
N ALA A 608 -5.72 10.23 -5.63
CA ALA A 608 -4.29 9.99 -5.78
C ALA A 608 -3.77 10.59 -7.10
N ASP A 609 -4.53 10.45 -8.18
CA ASP A 609 -4.19 11.02 -9.49
C ASP A 609 -4.41 12.54 -9.55
N SER A 610 -5.48 13.03 -8.91
CA SER A 610 -5.91 14.43 -8.92
C SER A 610 -6.39 14.88 -7.53
N PRO A 611 -5.47 15.40 -6.69
CA PRO A 611 -5.81 15.87 -5.33
C PRO A 611 -6.87 16.98 -5.27
N LYS A 612 -7.18 17.63 -6.40
CA LYS A 612 -8.24 18.64 -6.50
C LYS A 612 -9.64 18.03 -6.36
N VAL A 613 -9.84 16.76 -6.75
CA VAL A 613 -11.11 16.05 -6.57
C VAL A 613 -11.52 16.07 -5.10
N ALA A 614 -10.60 15.73 -4.19
CA ALA A 614 -10.86 15.76 -2.75
C ALA A 614 -11.10 17.18 -2.20
N LYS A 615 -10.47 18.19 -2.80
CA LYS A 615 -10.49 19.57 -2.33
C LYS A 615 -11.78 20.29 -2.69
N ASP A 616 -12.22 20.14 -3.93
CA ASP A 616 -13.30 20.97 -4.49
C ASP A 616 -14.63 20.19 -4.61
N SER A 617 -14.70 18.95 -4.12
CA SER A 617 -15.91 18.12 -4.12
C SER A 617 -16.40 17.73 -2.72
N TYR A 618 -17.64 17.29 -2.65
CA TYR A 618 -18.33 16.90 -1.42
C TYR A 618 -18.81 15.44 -1.49
N LEU A 619 -18.70 14.72 -0.37
CA LEU A 619 -19.20 13.35 -0.22
C LEU A 619 -20.46 13.35 0.64
N TRP A 620 -21.46 12.59 0.21
CA TRP A 620 -22.67 12.24 0.94
C TRP A 620 -22.64 10.72 1.17
N SER A 621 -22.32 10.30 2.39
CA SER A 621 -22.23 8.88 2.73
C SER A 621 -23.62 8.34 3.05
N PHE A 622 -23.97 7.14 2.59
CA PHE A 622 -25.12 6.39 3.12
C PHE A 622 -24.75 5.40 4.24
N GLU A 623 -23.46 5.35 4.61
CA GLU A 623 -22.98 4.50 5.71
C GLU A 623 -22.39 5.33 6.87
N PRO A 624 -22.51 4.85 8.13
CA PRO A 624 -23.30 3.69 8.51
C PRO A 624 -24.81 3.96 8.38
N SER A 625 -25.56 2.99 7.85
CA SER A 625 -27.02 3.03 7.85
C SER A 625 -27.57 2.52 9.18
N LEU A 626 -28.40 3.32 9.84
CA LEU A 626 -28.96 3.11 11.17
C LEU A 626 -30.45 2.75 11.09
N THR A 627 -30.99 2.15 12.15
CA THR A 627 -32.37 1.63 12.17
C THR A 627 -33.12 1.94 13.47
N GLU A 628 -32.75 3.02 14.17
CA GLU A 628 -33.27 3.30 15.51
C GLU A 628 -34.50 4.23 15.53
N GLY A 629 -34.92 4.78 14.37
CA GLY A 629 -36.03 5.71 14.28
C GLY A 629 -35.67 7.09 14.82
N TYR A 630 -35.17 7.96 13.96
CA TYR A 630 -34.65 9.27 14.37
C TYR A 630 -35.64 10.42 14.10
N THR A 631 -35.53 11.46 14.92
CA THR A 631 -36.21 12.75 14.72
C THR A 631 -35.16 13.86 14.76
N LYS A 632 -35.48 15.08 14.32
CA LYS A 632 -34.57 16.22 14.42
C LYS A 632 -34.04 16.44 15.85
N ALA A 633 -34.90 16.25 16.85
CA ALA A 633 -34.53 16.45 18.25
C ALA A 633 -33.64 15.34 18.82
N TRP A 634 -33.62 14.18 18.17
CA TRP A 634 -32.91 12.98 18.59
C TRP A 634 -31.94 12.50 17.51
N SER A 635 -31.47 13.37 16.61
CA SER A 635 -30.58 12.99 15.51
C SER A 635 -29.31 12.32 16.05
N PRO A 636 -28.71 11.39 15.29
CA PRO A 636 -27.53 10.67 15.75
C PRO A 636 -26.34 11.63 15.92
N VAL A 637 -25.32 11.17 16.64
CA VAL A 637 -24.05 11.90 16.63
C VAL A 637 -23.45 11.80 15.23
N TRP A 638 -23.16 12.95 14.61
CA TRP A 638 -22.50 13.03 13.30
C TRP A 638 -21.25 12.14 13.21
N GLN A 639 -21.38 10.97 12.56
CA GLN A 639 -20.31 9.98 12.39
C GLN A 639 -20.45 9.18 11.08
N PRO A 640 -20.59 9.83 9.90
CA PRO A 640 -20.58 9.08 8.64
C PRO A 640 -19.25 8.34 8.44
N ASN A 641 -19.34 7.17 7.80
CA ASN A 641 -18.18 6.45 7.31
C ASN A 641 -17.35 7.32 6.36
N GLN A 642 -16.04 7.09 6.37
CA GLN A 642 -15.05 7.84 5.60
C GLN A 642 -14.35 6.92 4.63
N VAL A 643 -14.19 7.37 3.38
CA VAL A 643 -13.60 6.63 2.25
C VAL A 643 -12.14 6.20 2.44
N GLY A 644 -11.50 6.54 3.57
CA GLY A 644 -10.17 6.04 3.92
C GLY A 644 -8.99 6.83 3.33
N CYS A 645 -9.24 7.84 2.50
CA CYS A 645 -8.26 8.80 1.99
C CYS A 645 -8.80 10.25 2.12
N ALA A 646 -8.14 11.23 1.48
CA ALA A 646 -8.59 12.61 1.52
C ALA A 646 -9.97 12.78 0.83
N GLY A 647 -10.86 13.52 1.46
CA GLY A 647 -12.19 13.85 0.95
C GLY A 647 -13.01 14.65 1.96
N THR A 648 -14.05 15.33 1.48
CA THR A 648 -14.91 16.16 2.33
C THR A 648 -16.28 15.51 2.48
N THR A 649 -16.42 14.57 3.42
CA THR A 649 -17.75 14.08 3.82
C THR A 649 -18.53 15.20 4.51
N ALA A 650 -19.58 15.64 3.84
CA ALA A 650 -20.37 16.81 4.21
C ALA A 650 -21.87 16.54 4.27
N ALA A 651 -22.33 15.36 3.84
CA ALA A 651 -23.66 14.87 4.13
C ALA A 651 -23.62 13.40 4.55
N TRP A 652 -24.64 12.97 5.28
CA TRP A 652 -24.81 11.60 5.75
C TRP A 652 -26.30 11.24 5.70
N GLN A 653 -26.67 10.31 4.84
CA GLN A 653 -27.93 9.62 4.92
C GLN A 653 -27.77 8.50 5.95
N TYR A 654 -28.31 8.71 7.13
CA TYR A 654 -28.07 7.83 8.26
C TYR A 654 -29.21 6.85 8.49
N GLU A 655 -30.39 7.05 7.89
CA GLU A 655 -31.53 6.15 8.02
C GLU A 655 -32.36 6.17 6.74
N LEU A 656 -32.56 4.99 6.16
CA LEU A 656 -33.47 4.78 5.03
C LEU A 656 -34.89 4.51 5.54
N SER A 657 -35.89 5.14 4.92
CA SER A 657 -37.29 4.80 5.13
C SER A 657 -37.74 3.76 4.13
N ALA A 658 -38.04 2.56 4.62
CA ALA A 658 -38.57 1.45 3.82
C ALA A 658 -40.07 1.63 3.51
N GLY A 659 -40.49 2.80 3.01
CA GLY A 659 -41.90 3.11 2.74
C GLY A 659 -42.70 3.54 3.97
N GLY A 660 -42.03 4.15 4.95
CA GLY A 660 -42.64 4.61 6.20
C GLY A 660 -43.61 5.77 6.04
N THR A 661 -44.11 6.30 7.16
CA THR A 661 -44.88 7.55 7.19
C THR A 661 -44.22 8.49 8.21
N PRO A 662 -43.55 9.57 7.76
CA PRO A 662 -43.38 10.00 6.37
C PRO A 662 -42.43 9.08 5.56
N ASP A 663 -42.64 9.01 4.25
CA ASP A 663 -41.82 8.23 3.31
C ASP A 663 -40.64 9.06 2.82
N VAL A 664 -39.68 9.28 3.72
CA VAL A 664 -38.46 10.08 3.51
C VAL A 664 -37.27 9.43 4.21
N ASP A 665 -36.09 9.55 3.63
CA ASP A 665 -34.84 9.17 4.26
C ASP A 665 -34.35 10.30 5.16
N SER A 666 -33.60 9.98 6.22
CA SER A 666 -33.12 10.99 7.17
C SER A 666 -31.65 11.30 6.98
N ASP A 667 -31.35 12.60 6.97
CA ASP A 667 -30.02 13.12 6.66
C ASP A 667 -29.51 14.13 7.68
N GLU A 668 -28.18 14.22 7.74
CA GLU A 668 -27.49 15.39 8.25
C GLU A 668 -26.57 15.96 7.17
N ALA A 669 -26.40 17.28 7.15
CA ALA A 669 -25.44 17.95 6.28
C ALA A 669 -24.67 19.04 7.02
N LEU A 670 -23.41 19.23 6.66
CA LEU A 670 -22.61 20.34 7.13
C LEU A 670 -22.96 21.58 6.29
N SER A 671 -23.25 22.69 6.95
CA SER A 671 -23.53 24.01 6.34
C SER A 671 -22.47 24.56 5.38
N LYS A 672 -21.27 23.95 5.33
CA LYS A 672 -20.25 24.24 4.32
C LYS A 672 -20.54 23.61 2.96
N MET A 673 -21.47 22.67 2.89
CA MET A 673 -22.00 22.11 1.65
C MET A 673 -22.90 23.16 1.01
N PRO A 674 -22.65 23.59 -0.24
CA PRO A 674 -23.36 24.71 -0.84
C PRO A 674 -24.74 24.27 -1.35
N LEU A 675 -25.68 24.07 -0.43
CA LEU A 675 -27.09 23.78 -0.72
C LEU A 675 -27.75 24.94 -1.49
N TRP A 676 -28.82 24.64 -2.22
CA TRP A 676 -29.63 25.65 -2.90
C TRP A 676 -30.66 26.25 -1.94
N TYR A 677 -30.56 27.55 -1.66
CA TYR A 677 -31.59 28.29 -0.92
C TYR A 677 -32.34 29.22 -1.89
N PRO A 678 -33.51 28.81 -2.41
CA PRO A 678 -34.28 29.56 -3.41
C PRO A 678 -34.95 30.85 -2.90
#